data_AF-F0YEJ5-F1
#
_entry.id   AF-F0YEJ5-F1
#
_cell.length_a   1.000
_cell.length_b   1.000
_cell.length_c   1.000
_cell.angle_alpha   90.00
_cell.angle_beta   90.00
_cell.angle_gamma   90.00
#
_symmetry.space_group_name_H-M   'P 1'
#
loop_
_entity.id
_entity.type
_entity.pdbx_description
1 polymer ?
#
loop_
_entity_poly.entity_id
_entity_poly.type
_entity_poly.pdbx_seq_one_letter_code
_entity_poly.pdbx_strand_id
1 'polypeptide(L)'
;MNAVGDAQAAVPFDLDFMNLLLRDDLVDAYANETGRKEPATFEELADFAEHFDGRDLNGDGEADVGICTLNGAGPGGPQALLMQIAAAKLAYTGTSQGLFFDPESRDLEPLADNAGFREAAALARRLWMVSLDSEDGGWAYLHEDAWLDGRCGAYLWLTGSVAYVTTLREVGRRDGNGTYVWQPTWPGTGAYRAPRRVFPPGSATVLDRASGEMRRCTAETGAGVNAAAEVHCPFLDAARDERDGVWVNRVPYYYSAYQHSSISINAKATEPRKALVWDFVVFANVDALDVVAQRLGPTYLDPFRRSQLDASHEEVYDDAFGAREYAAMRDVFLWAGSSPNAALPLSLAGREDFEHALEKAIWQFFLDVAPCVDHVECKCAAFAGGRANNPDCGYGWGARNATVWRAAKRNGRGSLDLDGFVGAVVDGYASARDRHYGVGGALDAANDHRVAIGLGPFAPVASSASKSSARAARRLRLALVAVLGLCALTACCVAGRGVRRTYAKAARLEATRAREVAAQRAEATRRDLRRRHRDDFFRRNFTVFVSHQWLGRDHPDPDGVQYAAICASLADLAAKARRPLRDIFVWLDYGSIPQTCKPVQRLSVLSLPSLASAVDVFLAAAPKALNRDTLEACDAATYASRAWCRAEIFAHFSRRGGDVMYFATADGVRPMFPKPRGGDLKCAPCAPVEAGADFFKSALDVMHGKLTCCRHGHASGQPCDREELVLPLMGLFSEVYRARGDGAKHIYGAIVEGGGADYYFPHSFDYVTPSKTVVRRVLFGDLPRAIMAKIDADLGLAPAPRAPFVTPGADTRRDAGLLEEKSSSRGFFARPRLPLWRASVSTADSDVRDASLGDSDGRRASGSFDAATPADELLASDSLRHDADDKKGAVARLAATPTTEFREVGLEVP
;
A
#
# COMPACT_ATOMS: atom_id res chain seq x y z
N MET A 1 -1.58 5.09 -21.38
CA MET A 1 -1.22 5.69 -20.07
C MET A 1 0.11 5.10 -19.59
N ASN A 2 1.23 5.74 -19.95
CA ASN A 2 2.49 4.99 -20.16
C ASN A 2 3.44 5.19 -18.97
N ALA A 3 3.30 4.32 -17.97
CA ALA A 3 3.90 4.45 -16.63
C ALA A 3 5.35 3.92 -16.49
N VAL A 4 6.17 3.94 -17.56
CA VAL A 4 7.58 3.47 -17.52
C VAL A 4 8.53 4.48 -18.17
N GLY A 5 8.63 5.68 -17.59
CA GLY A 5 9.64 6.65 -18.03
C GLY A 5 10.31 7.33 -16.84
N ASP A 6 11.64 7.52 -16.92
CA ASP A 6 12.57 8.10 -15.92
C ASP A 6 12.10 9.39 -15.22
N ALA A 7 11.09 10.05 -15.77
CA ALA A 7 10.54 11.32 -15.34
C ALA A 7 9.12 11.17 -14.76
N GLN A 8 8.70 10.01 -14.26
CA GLN A 8 7.39 9.80 -13.63
C GLN A 8 7.51 8.96 -12.35
N ALA A 9 6.64 9.25 -11.37
CA ALA A 9 6.42 8.39 -10.21
C ALA A 9 4.92 8.11 -10.12
N ALA A 10 4.52 6.84 -10.14
CA ALA A 10 3.13 6.39 -10.12
C ALA A 10 2.78 5.77 -8.76
N VAL A 11 1.54 5.98 -8.31
CA VAL A 11 0.97 5.38 -7.10
C VAL A 11 -0.36 4.73 -7.47
N PRO A 12 -0.59 3.43 -7.18
CA PRO A 12 -1.91 2.81 -7.34
C PRO A 12 -2.97 3.56 -6.53
N PHE A 13 -4.16 3.73 -7.10
CA PHE A 13 -5.25 4.53 -6.50
C PHE A 13 -6.55 3.73 -6.40
N ASP A 14 -6.90 3.00 -7.46
CA ASP A 14 -7.94 1.97 -7.48
C ASP A 14 -7.32 0.56 -7.58
N LEU A 15 -8.16 -0.45 -7.35
CA LEU A 15 -7.83 -1.87 -7.46
C LEU A 15 -9.04 -2.61 -8.05
N ASP A 16 -9.11 -2.70 -9.37
CA ASP A 16 -10.15 -3.51 -10.03
C ASP A 16 -9.72 -4.98 -10.14
N PHE A 17 -10.48 -5.88 -9.51
CA PHE A 17 -10.25 -7.32 -9.53
C PHE A 17 -11.55 -8.10 -9.76
N MET A 18 -11.42 -9.35 -10.20
CA MET A 18 -12.59 -10.20 -10.46
C MET A 18 -13.30 -10.58 -9.17
N ASN A 19 -14.62 -10.41 -9.15
CA ASN A 19 -15.54 -10.69 -8.05
C ASN A 19 -16.67 -11.60 -8.56
N LEU A 20 -17.05 -12.60 -7.77
CA LEU A 20 -18.11 -13.57 -8.10
C LEU A 20 -19.34 -13.33 -7.21
N LEU A 21 -20.54 -13.28 -7.82
CA LEU A 21 -21.82 -13.46 -7.13
C LEU A 21 -22.41 -14.83 -7.49
N LEU A 22 -23.01 -15.49 -6.50
CA LEU A 22 -23.79 -16.71 -6.68
C LEU A 22 -25.22 -16.53 -6.14
N ARG A 23 -26.18 -17.11 -6.86
CA ARG A 23 -27.57 -17.26 -6.43
C ARG A 23 -27.70 -18.50 -5.54
N ASP A 24 -27.96 -18.31 -4.25
CA ASP A 24 -28.04 -19.40 -3.28
C ASP A 24 -29.13 -20.44 -3.62
N ASP A 25 -30.23 -20.02 -4.27
CA ASP A 25 -31.29 -20.90 -4.76
C ASP A 25 -30.80 -21.82 -5.91
N LEU A 26 -29.90 -21.33 -6.76
CA LEU A 26 -29.28 -22.12 -7.81
C LEU A 26 -28.12 -22.98 -7.30
N VAL A 27 -27.40 -22.55 -6.26
CA VAL A 27 -26.41 -23.39 -5.56
C VAL A 27 -27.09 -24.60 -4.90
N ASP A 28 -28.22 -24.39 -4.22
CA ASP A 28 -29.03 -25.48 -3.67
C ASP A 28 -29.58 -26.39 -4.78
N ALA A 29 -30.10 -25.83 -5.88
CA ALA A 29 -30.61 -26.63 -7.00
C ALA A 29 -29.50 -27.51 -7.62
N TYR A 30 -28.33 -26.93 -7.90
CA TYR A 30 -27.16 -27.65 -8.41
C TYR A 30 -26.74 -28.80 -7.48
N ALA A 31 -26.71 -28.55 -6.16
CA ALA A 31 -26.36 -29.56 -5.18
C ALA A 31 -27.39 -30.70 -5.11
N ASN A 32 -28.68 -30.39 -5.18
CA ASN A 32 -29.75 -31.38 -5.18
C ASN A 32 -29.82 -32.19 -6.48
N GLU A 33 -29.57 -31.57 -7.64
CA GLU A 33 -29.62 -32.24 -8.95
C GLU A 33 -28.36 -33.07 -9.25
N THR A 34 -27.18 -32.63 -8.80
CA THR A 34 -25.88 -33.23 -9.20
C THR A 34 -25.08 -33.86 -8.07
N GLY A 35 -25.43 -33.60 -6.80
CA GLY A 35 -24.65 -34.00 -5.64
C GLY A 35 -23.33 -33.22 -5.44
N ARG A 36 -23.08 -32.17 -6.25
CA ARG A 36 -21.87 -31.34 -6.20
C ARG A 36 -22.03 -30.16 -5.25
N LYS A 37 -20.90 -29.61 -4.78
CA LYS A 37 -20.86 -28.45 -3.87
C LYS A 37 -20.81 -27.12 -4.64
N GLU A 38 -20.96 -26.01 -3.91
CA GLU A 38 -20.67 -24.65 -4.41
C GLU A 38 -19.32 -24.58 -5.14
N PRO A 39 -19.22 -23.93 -6.32
CA PRO A 39 -17.96 -23.82 -7.05
C PRO A 39 -16.84 -23.15 -6.25
N ALA A 40 -15.71 -23.84 -6.11
CA ALA A 40 -14.47 -23.30 -5.53
C ALA A 40 -13.39 -23.06 -6.59
N THR A 41 -13.38 -23.83 -7.70
CA THR A 41 -12.42 -23.69 -8.80
C THR A 41 -13.09 -23.21 -10.11
N PHE A 42 -12.29 -22.75 -11.08
CA PHE A 42 -12.81 -22.32 -12.38
C PHE A 42 -13.38 -23.48 -13.22
N GLU A 43 -12.85 -24.69 -13.04
CA GLU A 43 -13.42 -25.91 -13.61
C GLU A 43 -14.84 -26.15 -13.06
N GLU A 44 -15.03 -26.04 -11.75
CA GLU A 44 -16.33 -26.19 -11.09
C GLU A 44 -17.31 -25.07 -11.44
N LEU A 45 -16.83 -23.82 -11.62
CA LEU A 45 -17.68 -22.72 -12.06
C LEU A 45 -18.14 -22.90 -13.52
N ALA A 46 -17.29 -23.44 -14.39
CA ALA A 46 -17.67 -23.78 -15.75
C ALA A 46 -18.73 -24.91 -15.75
N ASP A 47 -18.52 -25.98 -14.97
CA ASP A 47 -19.48 -27.07 -14.80
C ASP A 47 -20.80 -26.63 -14.11
N PHE A 48 -20.81 -25.51 -13.38
CA PHE A 48 -22.02 -24.91 -12.79
C PHE A 48 -22.76 -24.05 -13.81
N ALA A 49 -22.04 -23.20 -14.56
CA ALA A 49 -22.62 -22.38 -15.62
C ALA A 49 -23.20 -23.26 -16.75
N GLU A 50 -22.46 -24.27 -17.22
CA GLU A 50 -22.90 -25.23 -18.24
C GLU A 50 -24.11 -26.08 -17.80
N HIS A 51 -24.39 -26.20 -16.51
CA HIS A 51 -25.58 -26.87 -16.00
C HIS A 51 -26.85 -26.01 -16.11
N PHE A 52 -26.72 -24.69 -16.03
CA PHE A 52 -27.84 -23.74 -16.08
C PHE A 52 -28.03 -23.04 -17.44
N ASP A 53 -27.05 -23.09 -18.34
CA ASP A 53 -27.17 -22.55 -19.70
C ASP A 53 -28.37 -23.16 -20.45
N GLY A 54 -29.22 -22.31 -21.03
CA GLY A 54 -30.40 -22.73 -21.79
C GLY A 54 -31.63 -23.13 -20.94
N ARG A 55 -31.59 -22.96 -19.61
CA ARG A 55 -32.77 -23.17 -18.73
C ARG A 55 -33.52 -21.86 -18.49
N ASP A 56 -34.77 -21.95 -18.04
CA ASP A 56 -35.51 -20.83 -17.45
C ASP A 56 -35.12 -20.70 -15.97
N LEU A 57 -34.49 -19.58 -15.58
CA LEU A 57 -33.99 -19.33 -14.22
C LEU A 57 -34.82 -18.28 -13.45
N ASN A 58 -35.80 -17.65 -14.11
CA ASN A 58 -36.64 -16.57 -13.55
C ASN A 58 -38.17 -16.81 -13.70
N GLY A 59 -38.57 -17.95 -14.26
CA GLY A 59 -39.95 -18.38 -14.51
C GLY A 59 -40.66 -17.60 -15.62
N ASP A 60 -39.97 -17.12 -16.66
CA ASP A 60 -40.58 -16.35 -17.76
C ASP A 60 -40.82 -17.12 -19.06
N GLY A 61 -40.32 -18.35 -19.16
CA GLY A 61 -40.56 -19.26 -20.28
C GLY A 61 -39.55 -19.15 -21.43
N GLU A 62 -38.64 -18.17 -21.40
CA GLU A 62 -37.50 -18.10 -22.30
C GLU A 62 -36.28 -18.86 -21.72
N ALA A 63 -35.22 -18.98 -22.52
CA ALA A 63 -33.93 -19.51 -22.07
C ALA A 63 -33.04 -18.40 -21.48
N ASP A 64 -32.34 -18.73 -20.39
CA ASP A 64 -31.33 -17.91 -19.71
C ASP A 64 -29.92 -18.50 -19.87
N VAL A 65 -28.90 -17.79 -19.37
CA VAL A 65 -27.48 -18.14 -19.56
C VAL A 65 -26.80 -18.66 -18.30
N GLY A 66 -25.79 -19.51 -18.48
CA GLY A 66 -25.00 -20.07 -17.39
C GLY A 66 -24.30 -19.01 -16.52
N ILE A 67 -23.72 -17.98 -17.14
CA ILE A 67 -22.99 -16.92 -16.43
C ILE A 67 -23.07 -15.55 -17.10
N CYS A 68 -23.33 -14.51 -16.32
CA CYS A 68 -23.12 -13.12 -16.74
C CYS A 68 -21.69 -12.71 -16.38
N THR A 69 -20.81 -12.71 -17.38
CA THR A 69 -19.39 -12.36 -17.27
C THR A 69 -19.01 -11.29 -18.30
N LEU A 70 -17.87 -10.66 -18.09
CA LEU A 70 -17.34 -9.42 -18.72
C LEU A 70 -17.74 -9.21 -20.20
N ASN A 71 -18.68 -8.27 -20.42
CA ASN A 71 -19.24 -7.92 -21.73
C ASN A 71 -18.15 -7.63 -22.77
N GLY A 72 -18.19 -8.39 -23.86
CA GLY A 72 -17.30 -8.33 -25.02
C GLY A 72 -17.43 -7.06 -25.84
N ALA A 73 -18.47 -6.25 -25.63
CA ALA A 73 -18.50 -4.88 -26.10
C ALA A 73 -17.47 -4.01 -25.36
N GLY A 74 -17.29 -4.22 -24.05
CA GLY A 74 -16.32 -3.51 -23.22
C GLY A 74 -14.88 -3.68 -23.71
N PRO A 75 -13.98 -2.71 -23.46
CA PRO A 75 -12.62 -2.78 -23.95
C PRO A 75 -11.79 -3.76 -23.09
N GLY A 76 -11.44 -4.91 -23.68
CA GLY A 76 -10.67 -5.99 -23.05
C GLY A 76 -11.40 -6.89 -22.04
N GLY A 77 -12.74 -6.91 -21.99
CA GLY A 77 -13.51 -7.76 -21.04
C GLY A 77 -13.03 -9.23 -20.99
N PRO A 78 -13.12 -10.00 -22.09
CA PRO A 78 -12.62 -11.38 -22.16
C PRO A 78 -11.15 -11.58 -21.70
N GLN A 79 -10.30 -10.55 -21.80
CA GLN A 79 -8.90 -10.60 -21.34
C GLN A 79 -8.79 -10.67 -19.82
N ALA A 80 -9.64 -9.96 -19.06
CA ALA A 80 -9.56 -10.01 -17.60
C ALA A 80 -9.98 -11.39 -17.05
N LEU A 81 -11.01 -12.01 -17.65
CA LEU A 81 -11.41 -13.39 -17.33
C LEU A 81 -10.26 -14.37 -17.58
N LEU A 82 -9.66 -14.33 -18.77
CA LEU A 82 -8.51 -15.18 -19.09
C LEU A 82 -7.36 -15.00 -18.11
N MET A 83 -6.93 -13.75 -17.88
CA MET A 83 -5.76 -13.47 -17.03
C MET A 83 -6.03 -13.78 -15.55
N GLN A 84 -7.28 -13.68 -15.07
CA GLN A 84 -7.67 -14.14 -13.73
C GLN A 84 -7.57 -15.66 -13.57
N ILE A 85 -8.02 -16.43 -14.57
CA ILE A 85 -7.90 -17.91 -14.55
C ILE A 85 -6.42 -18.31 -14.68
N ALA A 86 -5.68 -17.65 -15.56
CA ALA A 86 -4.24 -17.84 -15.73
C ALA A 86 -3.49 -17.51 -14.43
N ALA A 87 -3.86 -16.45 -13.72
CA ALA A 87 -3.25 -16.10 -12.43
C ALA A 87 -3.41 -17.23 -11.40
N ALA A 88 -4.60 -17.80 -11.27
CA ALA A 88 -4.87 -18.93 -10.37
C ALA A 88 -4.12 -20.23 -10.75
N LYS A 89 -3.61 -20.36 -12.00
CA LYS A 89 -2.83 -21.51 -12.47
C LYS A 89 -1.31 -21.25 -12.58
N LEU A 90 -0.87 -19.99 -12.71
CA LEU A 90 0.52 -19.62 -13.01
C LEU A 90 1.25 -18.93 -11.84
N ALA A 91 0.53 -18.40 -10.85
CA ALA A 91 1.09 -17.73 -9.68
C ALA A 91 0.61 -18.42 -8.38
N TYR A 92 1.55 -18.81 -7.52
CA TYR A 92 1.30 -19.45 -6.23
C TYR A 92 2.40 -19.18 -5.19
N THR A 93 3.59 -18.74 -5.62
CA THR A 93 4.71 -18.33 -4.75
C THR A 93 4.79 -16.81 -4.58
N GLY A 94 3.69 -16.08 -4.82
CA GLY A 94 3.60 -14.65 -4.57
C GLY A 94 3.78 -13.76 -5.80
N THR A 95 3.46 -12.47 -5.64
CA THR A 95 3.50 -11.45 -6.71
C THR A 95 4.78 -11.43 -7.55
N SER A 96 5.94 -11.63 -6.92
CA SER A 96 7.25 -11.63 -7.60
C SER A 96 7.50 -12.86 -8.49
N GLN A 97 6.61 -13.85 -8.52
CA GLN A 97 6.66 -14.97 -9.47
C GLN A 97 6.29 -14.51 -10.90
N GLY A 98 5.57 -13.40 -11.05
CA GLY A 98 5.13 -12.85 -12.34
C GLY A 98 4.03 -13.68 -13.03
N LEU A 99 3.29 -13.04 -13.94
CA LEU A 99 2.14 -13.64 -14.65
C LEU A 99 2.33 -13.67 -16.18
N PHE A 100 2.92 -12.63 -16.77
CA PHE A 100 2.98 -12.47 -18.23
C PHE A 100 4.25 -13.07 -18.85
N PHE A 101 5.37 -13.04 -18.13
CA PHE A 101 6.68 -13.49 -18.60
C PHE A 101 7.41 -14.23 -17.48
N ASP A 102 8.31 -15.16 -17.82
CA ASP A 102 9.16 -15.78 -16.82
C ASP A 102 10.17 -14.75 -16.26
N PRO A 103 10.17 -14.45 -14.95
CA PRO A 103 11.12 -13.50 -14.38
C PRO A 103 12.58 -13.92 -14.56
N GLU A 104 12.90 -15.22 -14.59
CA GLU A 104 14.29 -15.69 -14.70
C GLU A 104 14.81 -15.79 -16.15
N SER A 105 13.92 -15.70 -17.15
CA SER A 105 14.30 -15.62 -18.55
C SER A 105 14.86 -14.24 -18.93
N ARG A 106 16.02 -14.23 -19.60
CA ARG A 106 16.72 -13.01 -20.03
C ARG A 106 16.21 -12.44 -21.35
N ASP A 107 15.33 -13.17 -22.04
CA ASP A 107 14.85 -12.85 -23.39
C ASP A 107 13.37 -12.42 -23.41
N LEU A 108 12.81 -12.14 -22.22
CA LEU A 108 11.40 -11.79 -21.99
C LEU A 108 10.44 -12.85 -22.57
N GLU A 109 10.58 -14.07 -22.07
CA GLU A 109 9.86 -15.26 -22.53
C GLU A 109 8.41 -15.29 -22.00
N PRO A 110 7.38 -15.30 -22.88
CA PRO A 110 5.98 -15.26 -22.45
C PRO A 110 5.53 -16.51 -21.72
N LEU A 111 4.80 -16.35 -20.61
CA LEU A 111 4.13 -17.45 -19.90
C LEU A 111 2.82 -17.88 -20.61
N ALA A 112 2.83 -17.89 -21.94
CA ALA A 112 1.69 -18.26 -22.79
C ALA A 112 1.75 -19.71 -23.30
N ASP A 113 2.94 -20.22 -23.67
CA ASP A 113 3.08 -21.60 -24.16
C ASP A 113 3.46 -22.57 -23.03
N ASN A 114 2.47 -22.91 -22.20
CA ASN A 114 2.60 -23.88 -21.11
C ASN A 114 1.22 -24.46 -20.74
N ALA A 115 1.21 -25.56 -19.99
CA ALA A 115 -0.02 -26.25 -19.61
C ALA A 115 -1.01 -25.35 -18.84
N GLY A 116 -0.54 -24.53 -17.90
CA GLY A 116 -1.41 -23.68 -17.07
C GLY A 116 -2.13 -22.60 -17.84
N PHE A 117 -1.47 -21.93 -18.79
CA PHE A 117 -2.09 -20.94 -19.67
C PHE A 117 -3.02 -21.60 -20.69
N ARG A 118 -2.65 -22.79 -21.20
CA ARG A 118 -3.48 -23.58 -22.13
C ARG A 118 -4.78 -24.05 -21.47
N GLU A 119 -4.74 -24.52 -20.23
CA GLU A 119 -5.93 -24.80 -19.42
C GLU A 119 -6.75 -23.53 -19.14
N ALA A 120 -6.09 -22.42 -18.79
CA ALA A 120 -6.78 -21.15 -18.55
C ALA A 120 -7.51 -20.62 -19.78
N ALA A 121 -6.91 -20.74 -20.96
CA ALA A 121 -7.53 -20.39 -22.24
C ALA A 121 -8.75 -21.28 -22.54
N ALA A 122 -8.64 -22.59 -22.33
CA ALA A 122 -9.76 -23.50 -22.50
C ALA A 122 -10.94 -23.19 -21.54
N LEU A 123 -10.65 -22.87 -20.27
CA LEU A 123 -11.66 -22.53 -19.26
C LEU A 123 -12.30 -21.16 -19.48
N ALA A 124 -11.50 -20.14 -19.81
CA ALA A 124 -12.01 -18.82 -20.18
C ALA A 124 -13.00 -18.92 -21.36
N ARG A 125 -12.67 -19.78 -22.32
CA ARG A 125 -13.50 -20.06 -23.48
C ARG A 125 -14.76 -20.84 -23.11
N ARG A 126 -14.69 -21.90 -22.29
CA ARG A 126 -15.88 -22.63 -21.76
C ARG A 126 -16.87 -21.66 -21.12
N LEU A 127 -16.41 -20.87 -20.14
CA LEU A 127 -17.24 -19.88 -19.43
C LEU A 127 -17.86 -18.85 -20.37
N TRP A 128 -17.11 -18.40 -21.39
CA TRP A 128 -17.64 -17.48 -22.40
C TRP A 128 -18.70 -18.14 -23.31
N MET A 129 -18.58 -19.43 -23.65
CA MET A 129 -19.57 -20.13 -24.49
C MET A 129 -20.94 -20.28 -23.84
N VAL A 130 -21.03 -20.19 -22.51
CA VAL A 130 -22.26 -20.25 -21.69
C VAL A 130 -22.57 -18.91 -21.02
N SER A 131 -22.15 -17.83 -21.68
CA SER A 131 -22.37 -16.46 -21.21
C SER A 131 -23.27 -15.65 -22.13
N LEU A 132 -23.82 -14.57 -21.59
CA LEU A 132 -24.68 -13.63 -22.31
C LEU A 132 -24.04 -13.08 -23.60
N ASP A 133 -22.71 -12.94 -23.65
CA ASP A 133 -22.00 -12.55 -24.87
C ASP A 133 -22.22 -13.50 -26.05
N SER A 134 -22.33 -14.80 -25.76
CA SER A 134 -22.46 -15.85 -26.77
C SER A 134 -23.83 -15.85 -27.47
N GLU A 135 -24.80 -15.14 -26.92
CA GLU A 135 -26.20 -15.13 -27.37
C GLU A 135 -26.54 -14.04 -28.40
N ASP A 136 -27.58 -14.31 -29.18
CA ASP A 136 -28.12 -13.39 -30.19
C ASP A 136 -28.77 -12.15 -29.55
N GLY A 137 -27.94 -11.15 -29.25
CA GLY A 137 -28.41 -9.88 -28.70
C GLY A 137 -28.00 -9.61 -27.26
N GLY A 138 -27.34 -10.55 -26.57
CA GLY A 138 -26.96 -10.40 -25.16
C GLY A 138 -26.12 -9.14 -24.86
N TRP A 139 -25.27 -8.74 -25.81
CA TRP A 139 -24.49 -7.49 -25.81
C TRP A 139 -25.29 -6.17 -25.84
N ALA A 140 -26.57 -6.21 -26.21
CA ALA A 140 -27.46 -5.05 -26.20
C ALA A 140 -28.14 -4.87 -24.84
N TYR A 141 -28.08 -5.89 -23.98
CA TYR A 141 -28.39 -5.78 -22.55
C TYR A 141 -27.11 -5.38 -21.82
N LEU A 142 -27.25 -4.60 -20.75
CA LEU A 142 -26.22 -4.60 -19.72
C LEU A 142 -26.29 -5.99 -19.06
N HIS A 143 -25.14 -6.61 -18.80
CA HIS A 143 -25.13 -7.93 -18.15
C HIS A 143 -25.65 -7.79 -16.71
N GLU A 144 -25.48 -6.59 -16.16
CA GLU A 144 -26.16 -6.00 -15.00
C GLU A 144 -27.69 -6.17 -15.05
N ASP A 145 -28.36 -5.80 -16.14
CA ASP A 145 -29.83 -5.89 -16.26
C ASP A 145 -30.29 -7.35 -16.30
N ALA A 146 -29.62 -8.18 -17.10
CA ALA A 146 -29.93 -9.61 -17.19
C ALA A 146 -29.80 -10.31 -15.83
N TRP A 147 -28.74 -9.99 -15.06
CA TRP A 147 -28.57 -10.47 -13.70
C TRP A 147 -29.67 -10.00 -12.77
N LEU A 148 -30.04 -8.72 -12.84
CA LEU A 148 -31.08 -8.13 -11.99
C LEU A 148 -32.49 -8.63 -12.30
N ASP A 149 -32.76 -9.13 -13.51
CA ASP A 149 -33.99 -9.84 -13.87
C ASP A 149 -33.90 -11.37 -13.68
N GLY A 150 -32.81 -11.86 -13.09
CA GLY A 150 -32.61 -13.27 -12.72
C GLY A 150 -32.08 -14.18 -13.82
N ARG A 151 -31.70 -13.63 -14.99
CA ARG A 151 -31.40 -14.37 -16.22
C ARG A 151 -29.97 -14.93 -16.32
N CYS A 152 -29.26 -15.06 -15.20
CA CYS A 152 -27.92 -15.68 -15.17
C CYS A 152 -27.75 -16.60 -13.96
N GLY A 153 -27.07 -17.74 -14.17
CA GLY A 153 -26.74 -18.68 -13.09
C GLY A 153 -25.75 -18.11 -12.07
N ALA A 154 -24.72 -17.40 -12.55
CA ALA A 154 -23.71 -16.70 -11.76
C ALA A 154 -23.38 -15.33 -12.35
N TYR A 155 -22.72 -14.46 -11.57
CA TYR A 155 -22.22 -13.15 -12.02
C TYR A 155 -20.71 -13.02 -11.75
N LEU A 156 -19.89 -12.75 -12.76
CA LEU A 156 -18.43 -12.68 -12.60
C LEU A 156 -17.86 -11.44 -13.30
N TRP A 157 -17.48 -10.42 -12.52
CA TRP A 157 -17.07 -9.12 -13.07
C TRP A 157 -15.96 -8.44 -12.27
N LEU A 158 -15.41 -7.36 -12.84
CA LEU A 158 -14.66 -6.36 -12.08
C LEU A 158 -15.54 -5.72 -10.99
N THR A 159 -14.90 -5.42 -9.87
CA THR A 159 -15.42 -4.80 -8.64
C THR A 159 -16.58 -3.83 -8.88
N GLY A 160 -16.37 -2.75 -9.65
CA GLY A 160 -17.33 -1.65 -9.76
C GLY A 160 -18.70 -2.04 -10.34
N SER A 161 -18.78 -3.00 -11.26
CA SER A 161 -20.09 -3.48 -11.75
C SER A 161 -20.75 -4.42 -10.74
N VAL A 162 -19.96 -5.24 -10.03
CA VAL A 162 -20.48 -6.04 -8.92
C VAL A 162 -21.05 -5.14 -7.81
N ALA A 163 -20.42 -4.00 -7.53
CA ALA A 163 -20.96 -2.95 -6.66
C ALA A 163 -22.31 -2.43 -7.16
N TYR A 164 -22.38 -2.06 -8.45
CA TYR A 164 -23.58 -1.51 -9.07
C TYR A 164 -24.76 -2.48 -9.01
N VAL A 165 -24.60 -3.74 -9.40
CA VAL A 165 -25.70 -4.71 -9.32
C VAL A 165 -26.13 -5.02 -7.89
N THR A 166 -25.22 -5.01 -6.91
CA THR A 166 -25.61 -5.19 -5.50
C THR A 166 -26.27 -3.95 -4.88
N THR A 167 -26.09 -2.75 -5.46
CA THR A 167 -26.61 -1.48 -4.91
C THR A 167 -27.78 -0.89 -5.69
N LEU A 168 -28.12 -1.42 -6.87
CA LEU A 168 -29.21 -0.89 -7.71
C LEU A 168 -30.61 -1.35 -7.27
N ARG A 169 -30.82 -2.65 -7.07
CA ARG A 169 -32.08 -3.26 -6.62
C ARG A 169 -31.89 -4.73 -6.27
N GLU A 170 -32.83 -5.30 -5.53
CA GLU A 170 -32.93 -6.76 -5.36
C GLU A 170 -33.06 -7.46 -6.73
N VAL A 171 -32.44 -8.64 -6.86
CA VAL A 171 -32.59 -9.49 -8.05
C VAL A 171 -34.03 -10.01 -8.11
N GLY A 172 -34.63 -9.87 -9.28
CA GLY A 172 -36.00 -10.29 -9.56
C GLY A 172 -36.59 -9.57 -10.77
N ARG A 173 -37.35 -10.32 -11.55
CA ARG A 173 -38.09 -9.81 -12.72
C ARG A 173 -39.27 -8.95 -12.24
N ARG A 174 -39.43 -7.77 -12.83
CA ARG A 174 -40.49 -6.81 -12.52
C ARG A 174 -41.48 -6.66 -13.67
N ASP A 175 -42.72 -6.26 -13.36
CA ASP A 175 -43.71 -5.83 -14.35
C ASP A 175 -43.47 -4.38 -14.83
N GLY A 176 -44.28 -3.93 -15.79
CA GLY A 176 -44.23 -2.55 -16.30
C GLY A 176 -44.59 -1.46 -15.28
N ASN A 177 -45.04 -1.82 -14.08
CA ASN A 177 -45.28 -0.91 -12.95
C ASN A 177 -44.12 -0.93 -11.94
N GLY A 178 -43.09 -1.76 -12.15
CA GLY A 178 -41.96 -1.95 -11.24
C GLY A 178 -42.23 -2.95 -10.10
N THR A 179 -43.35 -3.67 -10.13
CA THR A 179 -43.72 -4.70 -9.12
C THR A 179 -42.99 -6.00 -9.42
N TYR A 180 -42.36 -6.62 -8.42
CA TYR A 180 -41.75 -7.93 -8.60
C TYR A 180 -42.80 -9.00 -8.94
N VAL A 181 -42.60 -9.68 -10.07
CA VAL A 181 -43.40 -10.85 -10.49
C VAL A 181 -42.68 -12.18 -10.23
N TRP A 182 -41.36 -12.13 -10.06
CA TRP A 182 -40.54 -13.25 -9.60
C TRP A 182 -39.30 -12.72 -8.84
N GLN A 183 -38.89 -13.43 -7.80
CA GLN A 183 -37.65 -13.23 -7.04
C GLN A 183 -37.10 -14.59 -6.55
N PRO A 184 -35.78 -14.74 -6.33
CA PRO A 184 -35.22 -15.88 -5.61
C PRO A 184 -35.69 -15.83 -4.15
N THR A 185 -36.08 -16.97 -3.59
CA THR A 185 -36.66 -17.04 -2.23
C THR A 185 -36.13 -18.23 -1.42
N TRP A 186 -36.26 -18.14 -0.10
CA TRP A 186 -35.93 -19.23 0.83
C TRP A 186 -37.02 -20.30 0.85
N PRO A 187 -36.67 -21.60 0.67
CA PRO A 187 -37.63 -22.69 0.74
C PRO A 187 -38.45 -22.69 2.04
N GLY A 188 -39.76 -22.85 1.93
CA GLY A 188 -40.69 -22.94 3.06
C GLY A 188 -41.04 -21.62 3.75
N THR A 189 -40.28 -20.53 3.58
CA THR A 189 -40.64 -19.20 4.13
C THR A 189 -41.13 -18.23 3.05
N GLY A 190 -40.66 -18.37 1.81
CA GLY A 190 -40.99 -17.44 0.71
C GLY A 190 -40.36 -16.05 0.86
N ALA A 191 -39.49 -15.83 1.86
CA ALA A 191 -38.75 -14.58 2.02
C ALA A 191 -37.66 -14.45 0.93
N TYR A 192 -37.38 -13.22 0.49
CA TYR A 192 -36.34 -12.93 -0.51
C TYR A 192 -34.97 -13.53 -0.10
N ARG A 193 -34.27 -14.08 -1.09
CA ARG A 193 -32.98 -14.74 -0.94
C ARG A 193 -31.91 -14.01 -1.74
N ALA A 194 -31.35 -12.98 -1.11
CA ALA A 194 -30.28 -12.17 -1.69
C ALA A 194 -29.08 -13.04 -2.16
N PRO A 195 -28.52 -12.77 -3.36
CA PRO A 195 -27.29 -13.40 -3.82
C PRO A 195 -26.11 -13.14 -2.85
N ARG A 196 -25.12 -14.02 -2.84
CA ARG A 196 -23.86 -13.78 -2.11
C ARG A 196 -22.76 -13.34 -3.04
N ARG A 197 -21.99 -12.32 -2.62
CA ARG A 197 -20.61 -12.15 -3.06
C ARG A 197 -19.77 -13.26 -2.41
N VAL A 198 -18.92 -13.94 -3.18
CA VAL A 198 -18.08 -15.06 -2.71
C VAL A 198 -16.63 -14.85 -3.16
N PHE A 199 -15.70 -15.59 -2.55
CA PHE A 199 -14.31 -15.59 -3.00
C PHE A 199 -14.24 -16.04 -4.48
N PRO A 200 -13.51 -15.30 -5.34
CA PRO A 200 -13.30 -15.71 -6.72
C PRO A 200 -12.75 -17.15 -6.80
N PRO A 201 -13.10 -17.92 -7.85
CA PRO A 201 -12.59 -19.27 -7.96
C PRO A 201 -11.06 -19.30 -8.04
N GLY A 202 -10.48 -20.38 -7.55
CA GLY A 202 -9.05 -20.67 -7.74
C GLY A 202 -8.84 -21.79 -8.75
N SER A 203 -7.70 -22.48 -8.62
CA SER A 203 -7.52 -23.80 -9.24
C SER A 203 -6.88 -24.77 -8.25
N ALA A 204 -7.25 -26.05 -8.35
CA ALA A 204 -6.67 -27.12 -7.54
C ALA A 204 -5.26 -27.52 -8.02
N THR A 205 -4.91 -27.14 -9.25
CA THR A 205 -3.60 -27.37 -9.88
C THR A 205 -2.96 -26.08 -10.34
N VAL A 206 -1.63 -26.02 -10.25
CA VAL A 206 -0.79 -24.92 -10.71
C VAL A 206 0.38 -25.45 -11.54
N LEU A 207 0.93 -24.62 -12.41
CA LEU A 207 2.09 -24.94 -13.23
C LEU A 207 3.35 -24.95 -12.35
N ASP A 208 3.94 -26.13 -12.13
CA ASP A 208 5.31 -26.21 -11.64
C ASP A 208 6.27 -25.81 -12.76
N ARG A 209 6.82 -24.60 -12.67
CA ARG A 209 7.76 -24.08 -13.68
C ARG A 209 9.07 -24.86 -13.75
N ALA A 210 9.41 -25.68 -12.75
CA ALA A 210 10.62 -26.50 -12.77
C ALA A 210 10.48 -27.78 -13.61
N SER A 211 9.26 -28.33 -13.73
CA SER A 211 8.97 -29.51 -14.57
C SER A 211 8.14 -29.19 -15.82
N GLY A 212 7.46 -28.05 -15.87
CA GLY A 212 6.51 -27.69 -16.92
C GLY A 212 5.14 -28.38 -16.79
N GLU A 213 4.95 -29.18 -15.74
CA GLU A 213 3.74 -29.98 -15.51
C GLU A 213 2.76 -29.29 -14.54
N MET A 214 1.47 -29.61 -14.66
CA MET A 214 0.47 -29.20 -13.67
C MET A 214 0.57 -30.09 -12.43
N ARG A 215 0.74 -29.47 -11.26
CA ARG A 215 0.88 -30.11 -9.95
C ARG A 215 -0.24 -29.61 -9.03
N ARG A 216 -0.69 -30.44 -8.08
CA ARG A 216 -1.65 -30.01 -7.06
C ARG A 216 -0.99 -29.02 -6.10
N CYS A 217 -1.73 -28.04 -5.61
CA CYS A 217 -1.23 -27.24 -4.49
C CYS A 217 -1.26 -28.05 -3.18
N THR A 218 -0.32 -27.78 -2.29
CA THR A 218 -0.37 -28.23 -0.89
C THR A 218 0.20 -27.16 0.05
N ALA A 219 -0.35 -27.09 1.27
CA ALA A 219 0.20 -26.28 2.35
C ALA A 219 1.44 -26.92 3.01
N GLU A 220 1.68 -28.22 2.78
CA GLU A 220 2.81 -28.95 3.35
C GLU A 220 4.17 -28.48 2.82
N THR A 221 5.25 -28.76 3.58
CA THR A 221 6.62 -28.35 3.25
C THR A 221 7.62 -29.49 3.44
N GLY A 222 8.75 -29.41 2.73
CA GLY A 222 9.83 -30.38 2.84
C GLY A 222 9.38 -31.80 2.47
N ALA A 223 9.61 -32.76 3.35
CA ALA A 223 9.38 -34.19 3.09
C ALA A 223 7.91 -34.63 3.05
N GLY A 224 6.95 -33.74 3.38
CA GLY A 224 5.52 -34.01 3.21
C GLY A 224 5.04 -33.85 1.76
N VAL A 225 5.65 -32.92 1.00
CA VAL A 225 5.25 -32.63 -0.38
C VAL A 225 5.62 -33.79 -1.29
N ASN A 226 4.64 -34.43 -1.92
CA ASN A 226 4.90 -35.40 -2.97
C ASN A 226 5.29 -34.66 -4.27
N ALA A 227 6.57 -34.34 -4.45
CA ALA A 227 7.07 -33.55 -5.57
C ALA A 227 6.76 -34.10 -6.98
N ALA A 228 6.32 -35.37 -7.10
CA ALA A 228 5.84 -35.96 -8.36
C ALA A 228 4.35 -35.68 -8.65
N ALA A 229 3.61 -35.08 -7.72
CA ALA A 229 2.16 -34.80 -7.83
C ALA A 229 1.77 -33.41 -7.29
N GLU A 230 2.58 -32.80 -6.42
CA GLU A 230 2.27 -31.59 -5.65
C GLU A 230 3.41 -30.56 -5.67
N VAL A 231 3.05 -29.29 -5.44
CA VAL A 231 3.96 -28.20 -5.09
C VAL A 231 3.49 -27.44 -3.86
N HIS A 232 4.43 -26.93 -3.08
CA HIS A 232 4.13 -26.08 -1.93
C HIS A 232 3.59 -24.72 -2.38
N CYS A 233 2.40 -24.36 -1.90
CA CYS A 233 1.73 -23.10 -2.19
C CYS A 233 1.62 -22.27 -0.88
N PRO A 234 2.60 -21.37 -0.59
CA PRO A 234 2.81 -20.76 0.74
C PRO A 234 1.70 -19.82 1.24
N PHE A 235 0.66 -19.56 0.43
CA PHE A 235 -0.39 -18.58 0.72
C PHE A 235 -1.80 -19.17 0.81
N LEU A 236 -1.90 -20.51 0.86
CA LEU A 236 -3.13 -21.22 1.17
C LEU A 236 -3.59 -20.97 2.62
N ASP A 237 -4.90 -20.87 2.80
CA ASP A 237 -5.56 -20.69 4.09
C ASP A 237 -6.53 -21.84 4.36
N ALA A 238 -6.31 -22.59 5.44
CA ALA A 238 -7.08 -23.79 5.77
C ALA A 238 -8.59 -23.52 5.97
N ALA A 239 -9.00 -22.27 6.27
CA ALA A 239 -10.41 -21.93 6.47
C ALA A 239 -11.14 -21.50 5.18
N ARG A 240 -10.42 -21.30 4.07
CA ARG A 240 -10.95 -20.71 2.81
C ARG A 240 -10.60 -21.52 1.55
N ASP A 241 -9.43 -22.16 1.56
CA ASP A 241 -8.80 -22.76 0.39
C ASP A 241 -8.67 -24.29 0.50
N GLU A 242 -8.97 -24.89 1.65
CA GLU A 242 -9.08 -26.35 1.82
C GLU A 242 -10.53 -26.79 1.64
N ARG A 243 -10.77 -27.84 0.86
CA ARG A 243 -12.05 -28.56 0.85
C ARG A 243 -11.89 -30.03 0.45
N ASP A 244 -12.37 -30.93 1.31
CA ASP A 244 -12.40 -32.38 1.09
C ASP A 244 -11.03 -33.03 0.78
N GLY A 245 -9.93 -32.43 1.28
CA GLY A 245 -8.55 -32.83 1.00
C GLY A 245 -7.96 -32.18 -0.26
N VAL A 246 -8.63 -31.20 -0.85
CA VAL A 246 -8.18 -30.47 -2.05
C VAL A 246 -7.88 -29.01 -1.68
N TRP A 247 -6.66 -28.57 -2.00
CA TRP A 247 -6.23 -27.17 -1.83
C TRP A 247 -6.45 -26.36 -3.09
N VAL A 248 -7.09 -25.19 -2.96
CA VAL A 248 -7.47 -24.30 -4.06
C VAL A 248 -6.61 -23.03 -4.03
N ASN A 249 -5.70 -22.90 -4.98
CA ASN A 249 -4.88 -21.70 -5.13
C ASN A 249 -5.75 -20.52 -5.61
N ARG A 250 -5.98 -19.53 -4.74
CA ARG A 250 -6.67 -18.29 -5.10
C ARG A 250 -5.66 -17.14 -5.25
N VAL A 251 -5.80 -16.41 -6.35
CA VAL A 251 -4.99 -15.25 -6.71
C VAL A 251 -5.93 -14.13 -7.12
N PRO A 252 -5.94 -12.95 -6.47
CA PRO A 252 -6.58 -11.78 -7.05
C PRO A 252 -5.68 -11.27 -8.19
N TYR A 253 -6.22 -11.18 -9.41
CA TYR A 253 -5.57 -10.51 -10.52
C TYR A 253 -6.14 -9.09 -10.66
N TYR A 254 -5.26 -8.08 -10.66
CA TYR A 254 -5.65 -6.69 -10.86
C TYR A 254 -5.68 -6.35 -12.34
N TYR A 255 -6.87 -6.09 -12.88
CA TYR A 255 -7.08 -5.93 -14.31
C TYR A 255 -6.67 -4.55 -14.84
N SER A 256 -6.23 -4.51 -16.09
CA SER A 256 -5.29 -3.50 -16.55
C SER A 256 -5.77 -2.54 -17.61
N ALA A 257 -6.42 -3.03 -18.68
CA ALA A 257 -6.24 -2.45 -20.00
C ALA A 257 -6.64 -0.96 -20.08
N TYR A 258 -7.71 -0.54 -19.38
CA TYR A 258 -8.23 0.84 -19.44
C TYR A 258 -8.48 1.49 -18.06
N GLN A 259 -8.29 0.77 -16.95
CA GLN A 259 -8.82 1.16 -15.62
C GLN A 259 -7.81 1.17 -14.46
N HIS A 260 -6.51 0.96 -14.68
CA HIS A 260 -5.53 1.31 -13.63
C HIS A 260 -5.39 2.83 -13.50
N SER A 261 -6.11 3.43 -12.56
CA SER A 261 -5.74 4.74 -12.02
C SER A 261 -4.46 4.57 -11.21
N SER A 262 -3.33 4.71 -11.88
CA SER A 262 -2.06 4.99 -11.20
C SER A 262 -1.80 6.49 -11.27
N ILE A 263 -1.97 7.20 -10.15
CA ILE A 263 -1.77 8.65 -10.14
C ILE A 263 -0.29 8.94 -10.35
N SER A 264 0.01 9.47 -11.53
CA SER A 264 1.37 9.60 -12.06
C SER A 264 1.85 11.04 -11.98
N ILE A 265 2.79 11.31 -11.07
CA ILE A 265 3.43 12.62 -10.89
C ILE A 265 4.61 12.75 -11.85
N ASN A 266 4.42 13.52 -12.93
CA ASN A 266 5.46 13.76 -13.92
C ASN A 266 6.49 14.79 -13.42
N ALA A 267 7.78 14.41 -13.38
CA ALA A 267 8.90 15.24 -12.96
C ALA A 267 9.12 16.47 -13.85
N LYS A 268 8.64 16.47 -15.10
CA LYS A 268 8.66 17.62 -16.03
C LYS A 268 7.51 18.61 -15.78
N ALA A 269 6.51 18.27 -14.97
CA ALA A 269 5.43 19.18 -14.60
C ALA A 269 5.95 20.34 -13.72
N THR A 270 5.19 21.43 -13.66
CA THR A 270 5.48 22.55 -12.75
C THR A 270 5.19 22.14 -11.30
N GLU A 271 5.92 22.70 -10.33
CA GLU A 271 5.73 22.35 -8.91
C GLU A 271 4.28 22.56 -8.41
N PRO A 272 3.51 23.61 -8.80
CA PRO A 272 2.09 23.71 -8.44
C PRO A 272 1.22 22.56 -8.96
N ARG A 273 1.53 22.00 -10.15
CA ARG A 273 0.82 20.82 -10.67
C ARG A 273 1.19 19.55 -9.90
N LYS A 274 2.46 19.40 -9.51
CA LYS A 274 2.91 18.28 -8.67
C LYS A 274 2.29 18.34 -7.27
N ALA A 275 2.24 19.54 -6.67
CA ALA A 275 1.60 19.78 -5.39
C ALA A 275 0.10 19.43 -5.45
N LEU A 276 -0.65 19.98 -6.42
CA LEU A 276 -2.08 19.67 -6.59
C LEU A 276 -2.36 18.17 -6.73
N VAL A 277 -1.58 17.46 -7.55
CA VAL A 277 -1.75 16.00 -7.73
C VAL A 277 -1.37 15.24 -6.46
N TRP A 278 -0.32 15.66 -5.74
CA TRP A 278 0.07 15.06 -4.47
C TRP A 278 -0.98 15.31 -3.37
N ASP A 279 -1.52 16.52 -3.27
CA ASP A 279 -2.55 16.88 -2.30
C ASP A 279 -3.86 16.12 -2.58
N PHE A 280 -4.18 15.84 -3.85
CA PHE A 280 -5.28 14.95 -4.23
C PHE A 280 -5.02 13.48 -3.84
N VAL A 281 -3.81 12.94 -4.09
CA VAL A 281 -3.43 11.59 -3.61
C VAL A 281 -3.56 11.50 -2.09
N VAL A 282 -3.08 12.52 -1.35
CA VAL A 282 -3.18 12.56 0.10
C VAL A 282 -4.64 12.63 0.55
N PHE A 283 -5.45 13.54 -0.01
CA PHE A 283 -6.88 13.69 0.28
C PHE A 283 -7.65 12.36 0.09
N ALA A 284 -7.45 11.71 -1.05
CA ALA A 284 -8.08 10.43 -1.35
C ALA A 284 -7.62 9.30 -0.41
N ASN A 285 -6.47 9.45 0.27
CA ASN A 285 -5.89 8.49 1.22
C ASN A 285 -5.86 9.03 2.67
N VAL A 286 -6.86 9.82 3.09
CA VAL A 286 -7.10 10.18 4.50
C VAL A 286 -8.08 9.19 5.13
N ASP A 287 -7.57 8.34 6.02
CA ASP A 287 -8.35 7.33 6.77
C ASP A 287 -9.55 7.93 7.54
N ALA A 288 -9.43 9.18 7.98
CA ALA A 288 -10.38 9.89 8.84
C ALA A 288 -11.46 10.69 8.06
N LEU A 289 -11.88 10.20 6.89
CA LEU A 289 -12.97 10.77 6.11
C LEU A 289 -13.98 9.68 5.75
N ASP A 290 -15.20 9.82 6.30
CA ASP A 290 -16.38 9.07 5.90
C ASP A 290 -16.59 9.23 4.38
N VAL A 291 -16.59 8.13 3.63
CA VAL A 291 -16.74 8.19 2.18
C VAL A 291 -18.22 8.09 1.85
N VAL A 292 -18.83 9.25 1.60
CA VAL A 292 -20.28 9.47 1.44
C VAL A 292 -20.94 8.64 0.30
N ALA A 293 -20.17 7.97 -0.55
CA ALA A 293 -20.62 7.52 -1.86
C ALA A 293 -21.82 6.54 -1.85
N GLN A 294 -21.97 5.64 -0.87
CA GLN A 294 -23.15 4.74 -0.86
C GLN A 294 -24.45 5.45 -0.43
N ARG A 295 -24.37 6.60 0.26
CA ARG A 295 -25.53 7.51 0.44
C ARG A 295 -25.91 8.29 -0.82
N LEU A 296 -25.20 8.07 -1.94
CA LEU A 296 -25.59 8.57 -3.27
C LEU A 296 -26.47 7.57 -4.03
N GLY A 297 -26.70 6.37 -3.48
CA GLY A 297 -27.46 5.30 -4.12
C GLY A 297 -26.61 4.42 -5.05
N PRO A 298 -27.19 3.89 -6.14
CA PRO A 298 -26.54 2.90 -7.01
C PRO A 298 -25.23 3.42 -7.61
N THR A 299 -24.15 2.65 -7.45
CA THR A 299 -22.77 3.14 -7.71
C THR A 299 -21.87 2.12 -8.40
N TYR A 300 -21.15 2.57 -9.45
CA TYR A 300 -20.04 1.83 -10.06
C TYR A 300 -18.70 2.02 -9.31
N LEU A 301 -18.69 2.83 -8.26
CA LEU A 301 -17.53 3.02 -7.39
C LEU A 301 -17.73 2.19 -6.11
N ASP A 302 -16.78 1.30 -5.82
CA ASP A 302 -16.57 0.70 -4.50
C ASP A 302 -15.77 1.69 -3.64
N PRO A 303 -16.38 2.41 -2.67
CA PRO A 303 -15.74 3.55 -2.01
C PRO A 303 -14.84 3.17 -0.83
N PHE A 304 -14.45 1.90 -0.73
CA PHE A 304 -13.91 1.33 0.50
C PHE A 304 -12.46 1.73 0.75
N ARG A 305 -12.25 2.48 1.83
CA ARG A 305 -10.96 2.50 2.50
C ARG A 305 -10.76 1.15 3.19
N ARG A 306 -9.52 0.63 3.21
CA ARG A 306 -9.17 -0.53 4.06
C ARG A 306 -9.52 -0.32 5.55
N SER A 307 -9.59 0.93 5.99
CA SER A 307 -10.02 1.35 7.34
C SER A 307 -11.53 1.35 7.57
N GLN A 308 -12.34 0.98 6.58
CA GLN A 308 -13.82 0.88 6.64
C GLN A 308 -14.30 -0.56 6.41
N LEU A 309 -13.37 -1.51 6.30
CA LEU A 309 -13.64 -2.94 6.12
C LEU A 309 -13.55 -3.65 7.47
N ASP A 310 -14.32 -3.17 8.45
CA ASP A 310 -14.45 -3.76 9.78
C ASP A 310 -15.89 -3.67 10.29
N ALA A 311 -16.24 -4.50 11.28
CA ALA A 311 -17.60 -4.61 11.79
C ALA A 311 -18.14 -3.34 12.50
N SER A 312 -17.32 -2.31 12.77
CA SER A 312 -17.81 -1.04 13.32
C SER A 312 -18.29 -0.06 12.25
N HIS A 313 -18.11 -0.40 10.98
CA HIS A 313 -18.59 0.38 9.83
C HIS A 313 -19.84 -0.23 9.15
N GLU A 314 -20.38 -1.34 9.66
CA GLU A 314 -21.56 -2.01 9.08
C GLU A 314 -22.76 -1.05 8.95
N GLU A 315 -23.08 -0.31 10.03
CA GLU A 315 -24.13 0.73 10.06
C GLU A 315 -23.95 1.90 9.05
N VAL A 316 -22.77 2.03 8.43
CA VAL A 316 -22.51 3.03 7.36
C VAL A 316 -23.08 2.56 6.02
N TYR A 317 -23.36 1.26 5.89
CA TYR A 317 -23.71 0.57 4.66
C TYR A 317 -25.05 -0.19 4.71
N ASP A 318 -25.80 -0.13 5.83
CA ASP A 318 -27.14 -0.75 5.98
C ASP A 318 -28.15 -0.30 4.90
N ASP A 319 -28.01 0.91 4.36
CA ASP A 319 -28.82 1.43 3.24
C ASP A 319 -28.55 0.69 1.90
N ALA A 320 -27.47 -0.09 1.82
CA ALA A 320 -26.90 -0.65 0.59
C ALA A 320 -26.66 -2.17 0.63
N PHE A 321 -26.47 -2.76 1.82
CA PHE A 321 -26.25 -4.20 2.01
C PHE A 321 -26.91 -4.69 3.30
N GLY A 322 -27.47 -5.90 3.30
CA GLY A 322 -27.73 -6.61 4.56
C GLY A 322 -26.42 -7.07 5.21
N ALA A 323 -26.42 -7.25 6.53
CA ALA A 323 -25.26 -7.71 7.34
C ALA A 323 -24.47 -8.89 6.71
N ARG A 324 -25.18 -9.87 6.13
CA ARG A 324 -24.59 -11.04 5.44
C ARG A 324 -23.79 -10.65 4.20
N GLU A 325 -24.32 -9.70 3.41
CA GLU A 325 -23.71 -9.21 2.17
C GLU A 325 -22.52 -8.29 2.49
N TYR A 326 -22.66 -7.40 3.49
CA TYR A 326 -21.57 -6.56 3.98
C TYR A 326 -20.39 -7.43 4.48
N ALA A 327 -20.65 -8.43 5.32
CA ALA A 327 -19.61 -9.34 5.82
C ALA A 327 -18.91 -10.10 4.69
N ALA A 328 -19.67 -10.65 3.74
CA ALA A 328 -19.10 -11.40 2.61
C ALA A 328 -18.27 -10.50 1.67
N MET A 329 -18.74 -9.28 1.39
CA MET A 329 -17.99 -8.27 0.64
C MET A 329 -16.71 -7.87 1.37
N ARG A 330 -16.79 -7.56 2.67
CA ARG A 330 -15.66 -7.18 3.51
C ARG A 330 -14.55 -8.23 3.45
N ASP A 331 -14.90 -9.51 3.58
CA ASP A 331 -13.93 -10.59 3.65
C ASP A 331 -13.25 -10.84 2.29
N VAL A 332 -13.98 -10.70 1.17
CA VAL A 332 -13.41 -10.72 -0.19
C VAL A 332 -12.45 -9.55 -0.43
N PHE A 333 -12.79 -8.32 0.00
CA PHE A 333 -11.92 -7.15 -0.16
C PHE A 333 -10.69 -7.19 0.75
N LEU A 334 -10.84 -7.65 1.99
CA LEU A 334 -9.73 -7.84 2.91
C LEU A 334 -8.75 -8.90 2.39
N TRP A 335 -9.24 -9.98 1.80
CA TRP A 335 -8.42 -10.96 1.09
C TRP A 335 -7.69 -10.34 -0.09
N ALA A 336 -8.42 -9.73 -1.04
CA ALA A 336 -7.84 -9.17 -2.26
C ALA A 336 -6.77 -8.12 -1.95
N GLY A 337 -7.17 -7.03 -1.27
CA GLY A 337 -6.32 -5.90 -0.88
C GLY A 337 -5.26 -6.20 0.20
N SER A 338 -5.08 -7.48 0.59
CA SER A 338 -3.98 -7.94 1.44
C SER A 338 -3.18 -9.10 0.86
N SER A 339 -3.58 -9.70 -0.27
CA SER A 339 -3.04 -10.99 -0.69
C SER A 339 -1.57 -10.87 -1.12
N PRO A 340 -0.62 -11.55 -0.45
CA PRO A 340 0.75 -11.66 -0.93
C PRO A 340 0.86 -12.53 -2.21
N ASN A 341 -0.21 -13.27 -2.55
CA ASN A 341 -0.33 -14.10 -3.74
C ASN A 341 -0.89 -13.31 -4.95
N ALA A 342 -1.14 -12.00 -4.83
CA ALA A 342 -1.77 -11.21 -5.87
C ALA A 342 -0.93 -11.13 -7.17
N ALA A 343 -1.61 -11.24 -8.32
CA ALA A 343 -0.99 -11.05 -9.61
C ALA A 343 -1.15 -9.61 -10.10
N LEU A 344 -0.02 -8.97 -10.42
CA LEU A 344 0.02 -7.60 -10.92
C LEU A 344 -0.27 -7.52 -12.42
N PRO A 345 -0.78 -6.37 -12.90
CA PRO A 345 -0.89 -6.08 -14.33
C PRO A 345 0.48 -6.03 -15.01
N LEU A 346 0.47 -6.15 -16.34
CA LEU A 346 1.66 -5.86 -17.13
C LEU A 346 2.04 -4.37 -17.00
N SER A 347 3.31 -4.09 -16.70
CA SER A 347 3.85 -2.73 -16.56
C SER A 347 5.20 -2.61 -17.29
N LEU A 348 5.15 -2.56 -18.64
CA LEU A 348 6.30 -2.41 -19.53
C LEU A 348 6.15 -1.20 -20.46
N ALA A 349 7.26 -0.74 -21.06
CA ALA A 349 7.18 0.20 -22.18
C ALA A 349 6.39 -0.44 -23.33
N GLY A 350 5.37 0.26 -23.82
CA GLY A 350 4.49 -0.27 -24.86
C GLY A 350 3.45 -1.29 -24.40
N ARG A 351 3.18 -1.40 -23.08
CA ARG A 351 2.12 -2.25 -22.48
C ARG A 351 0.86 -2.42 -23.35
N GLU A 352 0.31 -1.31 -23.85
CA GLU A 352 -0.90 -1.28 -24.69
C GLU A 352 -0.78 -2.21 -25.92
N ASP A 353 0.39 -2.29 -26.58
CA ASP A 353 0.60 -3.19 -27.72
C ASP A 353 0.63 -4.69 -27.33
N PHE A 354 1.07 -5.04 -26.12
CA PHE A 354 0.98 -6.41 -25.60
C PHE A 354 -0.48 -6.77 -25.28
N GLU A 355 -1.23 -5.84 -24.69
CA GLU A 355 -2.64 -6.05 -24.36
C GLU A 355 -3.50 -6.15 -25.63
N HIS A 356 -3.29 -5.27 -26.60
CA HIS A 356 -3.92 -5.36 -27.93
C HIS A 356 -3.54 -6.65 -28.68
N ALA A 357 -2.31 -7.16 -28.53
CA ALA A 357 -1.91 -8.44 -29.13
C ALA A 357 -2.69 -9.62 -28.52
N LEU A 358 -2.86 -9.63 -27.20
CA LEU A 358 -3.65 -10.63 -26.50
C LEU A 358 -5.15 -10.51 -26.84
N GLU A 359 -5.73 -9.30 -26.80
CA GLU A 359 -7.13 -9.08 -27.18
C GLU A 359 -7.41 -9.53 -28.64
N LYS A 360 -6.53 -9.19 -29.58
CA LYS A 360 -6.61 -9.64 -30.97
C LYS A 360 -6.67 -11.18 -31.05
N ALA A 361 -5.76 -11.87 -30.37
CA ALA A 361 -5.73 -13.33 -30.37
C ALA A 361 -6.97 -13.94 -29.71
N ILE A 362 -7.46 -13.37 -28.60
CA ILE A 362 -8.70 -13.81 -27.92
C ILE A 362 -9.90 -13.70 -28.86
N TRP A 363 -10.05 -12.59 -29.59
CA TRP A 363 -11.17 -12.43 -30.52
C TRP A 363 -11.18 -13.51 -31.61
N GLN A 364 -10.03 -13.89 -32.16
CA GLN A 364 -9.94 -14.96 -33.17
C GLN A 364 -10.07 -16.37 -32.56
N PHE A 365 -9.77 -16.56 -31.28
CA PHE A 365 -9.95 -17.82 -30.56
C PHE A 365 -11.41 -18.05 -30.13
N PHE A 366 -12.11 -16.99 -29.73
CA PHE A 366 -13.50 -17.06 -29.30
C PHE A 366 -14.47 -17.02 -30.48
N LEU A 367 -14.24 -16.17 -31.49
CA LEU A 367 -15.12 -15.96 -32.66
C LEU A 367 -14.54 -16.54 -33.96
N ASP A 368 -15.42 -16.90 -34.88
CA ASP A 368 -15.06 -17.30 -36.25
C ASP A 368 -14.96 -16.05 -37.15
N VAL A 369 -13.88 -15.28 -36.97
CA VAL A 369 -13.58 -14.01 -37.67
C VAL A 369 -12.34 -14.11 -38.56
N ALA A 370 -12.44 -13.52 -39.75
CA ALA A 370 -11.36 -13.49 -40.73
C ALA A 370 -10.05 -12.87 -40.17
N PRO A 371 -8.87 -13.24 -40.71
CA PRO A 371 -7.58 -12.68 -40.27
C PRO A 371 -7.55 -11.15 -40.33
N CYS A 372 -7.54 -10.52 -39.16
CA CYS A 372 -7.56 -9.07 -38.99
C CYS A 372 -6.14 -8.49 -38.86
N VAL A 373 -5.98 -7.20 -39.14
CA VAL A 373 -4.73 -6.45 -38.97
C VAL A 373 -4.53 -6.07 -37.50
N ASP A 374 -5.51 -5.44 -36.86
CA ASP A 374 -5.46 -4.97 -35.47
C ASP A 374 -6.61 -5.53 -34.59
N HIS A 375 -6.53 -5.30 -33.27
CA HIS A 375 -7.54 -5.77 -32.31
C HIS A 375 -8.93 -5.16 -32.56
N VAL A 376 -8.98 -3.88 -32.98
CA VAL A 376 -10.22 -3.17 -33.32
C VAL A 376 -10.88 -3.85 -34.51
N GLU A 377 -10.14 -4.14 -35.59
CA GLU A 377 -10.67 -4.83 -36.75
C GLU A 377 -11.20 -6.24 -36.42
N CYS A 378 -10.49 -7.01 -35.58
CA CYS A 378 -10.98 -8.31 -35.12
C CYS A 378 -12.29 -8.20 -34.34
N LYS A 379 -12.35 -7.30 -33.36
CA LYS A 379 -13.56 -7.01 -32.59
C LYS A 379 -14.69 -6.54 -33.51
N CYS A 380 -14.38 -5.65 -34.45
CA CYS A 380 -15.29 -5.12 -35.45
C CYS A 380 -15.79 -6.16 -36.47
N ALA A 381 -15.05 -7.23 -36.76
CA ALA A 381 -15.50 -8.30 -37.64
C ALA A 381 -16.72 -9.07 -37.08
N ALA A 382 -16.96 -8.97 -35.77
CA ALA A 382 -18.18 -9.43 -35.10
C ALA A 382 -19.44 -8.61 -35.47
N PHE A 383 -19.31 -7.51 -36.22
CA PHE A 383 -20.35 -6.53 -36.49
C PHE A 383 -20.71 -6.41 -37.99
N ALA A 384 -21.94 -6.02 -38.28
CA ALA A 384 -22.50 -5.99 -39.63
C ALA A 384 -21.84 -4.88 -40.48
N GLY A 385 -21.08 -5.29 -41.51
CA GLY A 385 -20.28 -4.39 -42.34
C GLY A 385 -18.98 -3.91 -41.69
N GLY A 386 -18.64 -4.44 -40.50
CA GLY A 386 -17.39 -4.15 -39.79
C GLY A 386 -17.13 -2.67 -39.51
N ARG A 387 -15.85 -2.34 -39.33
CA ARG A 387 -15.34 -1.01 -38.97
C ARG A 387 -15.70 0.10 -39.97
N ALA A 388 -16.07 -0.25 -41.20
CA ALA A 388 -16.47 0.70 -42.24
C ALA A 388 -17.91 1.22 -42.07
N ASN A 389 -18.84 0.34 -41.69
CA ASN A 389 -20.25 0.69 -41.49
C ASN A 389 -20.57 1.08 -40.03
N ASN A 390 -19.64 0.82 -39.11
CA ASN A 390 -19.83 0.95 -37.69
C ASN A 390 -18.52 1.45 -37.06
N PRO A 391 -18.28 2.78 -36.93
CA PRO A 391 -17.01 3.30 -36.44
C PRO A 391 -16.76 2.97 -34.95
N ASP A 392 -17.82 2.75 -34.17
CA ASP A 392 -17.76 2.58 -32.72
C ASP A 392 -17.66 1.10 -32.26
N CYS A 393 -17.54 0.14 -33.19
CA CYS A 393 -17.37 -1.28 -32.87
C CYS A 393 -16.08 -1.62 -32.09
N GLY A 394 -15.08 -0.73 -32.05
CA GLY A 394 -13.95 -0.87 -31.13
C GLY A 394 -14.36 -0.75 -29.66
N TYR A 395 -15.37 0.07 -29.37
CA TYR A 395 -16.08 0.14 -28.09
C TYR A 395 -17.27 -0.83 -28.03
N GLY A 396 -17.41 -1.72 -29.02
CA GLY A 396 -18.40 -2.80 -29.02
C GLY A 396 -19.83 -2.43 -29.43
N TRP A 397 -20.07 -1.20 -29.89
CA TRP A 397 -21.40 -0.73 -30.25
C TRP A 397 -21.79 -1.05 -31.70
N GLY A 398 -23.05 -0.80 -32.07
CA GLY A 398 -23.61 -0.95 -33.42
C GLY A 398 -23.97 -2.39 -33.80
N ALA A 399 -24.69 -2.59 -34.91
CA ALA A 399 -25.38 -3.87 -35.17
C ALA A 399 -24.42 -5.07 -35.34
N ARG A 400 -24.60 -6.15 -34.56
CA ARG A 400 -23.79 -7.39 -34.63
C ARG A 400 -24.10 -8.25 -35.88
N ASN A 401 -23.12 -9.05 -36.30
CA ASN A 401 -23.29 -10.12 -37.30
C ASN A 401 -23.55 -11.47 -36.59
N ALA A 402 -24.82 -11.78 -36.31
CA ALA A 402 -25.25 -13.02 -35.66
C ALA A 402 -24.67 -14.31 -36.29
N THR A 403 -24.33 -14.29 -37.57
CA THR A 403 -23.71 -15.45 -38.26
C THR A 403 -22.40 -15.89 -37.59
N VAL A 404 -21.56 -14.94 -37.15
CA VAL A 404 -20.24 -15.19 -36.53
C VAL A 404 -20.39 -15.84 -35.16
N TRP A 405 -21.28 -15.30 -34.33
CA TRP A 405 -21.53 -15.75 -32.96
C TRP A 405 -22.15 -17.15 -32.96
N ARG A 406 -23.21 -17.35 -33.76
CA ARG A 406 -23.82 -18.67 -33.99
C ARG A 406 -22.85 -19.67 -34.64
N ALA A 407 -21.91 -19.22 -35.48
CA ALA A 407 -20.87 -20.10 -36.02
C ALA A 407 -19.93 -20.57 -34.91
N ALA A 408 -19.40 -19.66 -34.07
CA ALA A 408 -18.57 -20.02 -32.94
C ALA A 408 -19.27 -21.00 -31.97
N LYS A 409 -20.54 -20.74 -31.61
CA LYS A 409 -21.32 -21.61 -30.68
C LYS A 409 -21.66 -22.97 -31.30
N ARG A 410 -22.03 -23.05 -32.60
CA ARG A 410 -22.24 -24.35 -33.29
C ARG A 410 -20.95 -25.13 -33.57
N ASN A 411 -19.88 -24.46 -33.94
CA ASN A 411 -18.63 -25.10 -34.37
C ASN A 411 -17.76 -25.54 -33.18
N GLY A 412 -18.04 -25.03 -31.98
CA GLY A 412 -17.22 -25.25 -30.78
C GLY A 412 -15.83 -24.62 -30.85
N ARG A 413 -15.53 -23.79 -31.86
CA ARG A 413 -14.22 -23.15 -32.10
C ARG A 413 -14.38 -21.78 -32.78
N GLY A 414 -13.43 -20.87 -32.53
CA GLY A 414 -13.22 -19.69 -33.37
C GLY A 414 -12.36 -20.02 -34.60
N SER A 415 -11.82 -18.98 -35.26
CA SER A 415 -10.90 -19.16 -36.39
C SER A 415 -9.47 -19.54 -35.98
N LEU A 416 -9.08 -19.34 -34.72
CA LEU A 416 -7.93 -19.99 -34.09
C LEU A 416 -8.39 -21.15 -33.19
N ASP A 417 -7.63 -22.23 -33.21
CA ASP A 417 -7.65 -23.25 -32.16
C ASP A 417 -6.69 -22.86 -31.02
N LEU A 418 -6.50 -23.75 -30.03
CA LEU A 418 -5.71 -23.46 -28.84
C LEU A 418 -4.21 -23.27 -29.15
N ASP A 419 -3.66 -24.01 -30.12
CA ASP A 419 -2.26 -23.86 -30.54
C ASP A 419 -2.06 -22.57 -31.36
N GLY A 420 -2.98 -22.28 -32.29
CA GLY A 420 -3.01 -21.03 -33.04
C GLY A 420 -3.17 -19.80 -32.14
N PHE A 421 -3.99 -19.90 -31.08
CA PHE A 421 -4.15 -18.85 -30.08
C PHE A 421 -2.84 -18.59 -29.31
N VAL A 422 -2.23 -19.64 -28.74
CA VAL A 422 -0.97 -19.53 -27.99
C VAL A 422 0.15 -18.97 -28.87
N GLY A 423 0.30 -19.47 -30.09
CA GLY A 423 1.27 -18.94 -31.07
C GLY A 423 1.06 -17.46 -31.37
N ALA A 424 -0.18 -17.04 -31.63
CA ALA A 424 -0.51 -15.63 -31.89
C ALA A 424 -0.21 -14.70 -30.70
N VAL A 425 -0.37 -15.17 -29.46
CA VAL A 425 0.02 -14.41 -28.26
C VAL A 425 1.55 -14.28 -28.16
N VAL A 426 2.29 -15.38 -28.36
CA VAL A 426 3.77 -15.37 -28.30
C VAL A 426 4.37 -14.47 -29.39
N ASP A 427 3.95 -14.62 -30.65
CA ASP A 427 4.39 -13.79 -31.78
C ASP A 427 4.03 -12.32 -31.58
N GLY A 428 2.82 -12.05 -31.07
CA GLY A 428 2.34 -10.71 -30.75
C GLY A 428 3.19 -10.04 -29.65
N TYR A 429 3.54 -10.78 -28.60
CA TYR A 429 4.38 -10.29 -27.50
C TYR A 429 5.82 -10.05 -27.96
N ALA A 430 6.38 -10.92 -28.81
CA ALA A 430 7.68 -10.70 -29.43
C ALA A 430 7.68 -9.44 -30.33
N SER A 431 6.61 -9.24 -31.12
CA SER A 431 6.45 -8.03 -31.97
C SER A 431 6.33 -6.75 -31.14
N ALA A 432 5.59 -6.78 -30.03
CA ALA A 432 5.47 -5.64 -29.12
C ALA A 432 6.81 -5.32 -28.43
N ARG A 433 7.51 -6.33 -27.90
CA ARG A 433 8.86 -6.19 -27.32
C ARG A 433 9.83 -5.54 -28.30
N ASP A 434 9.96 -6.09 -29.51
CA ASP A 434 10.92 -5.62 -30.51
C ASP A 434 10.59 -4.22 -31.05
N ARG A 435 9.32 -3.80 -30.99
CA ARG A 435 8.88 -2.44 -31.35
C ARG A 435 9.30 -1.39 -30.33
N HIS A 436 9.24 -1.69 -29.03
CA HIS A 436 9.48 -0.72 -27.95
C HIS A 436 10.90 -0.75 -27.40
N TYR A 437 11.55 -1.92 -27.40
CA TYR A 437 12.92 -2.12 -26.91
C TYR A 437 13.94 -2.32 -28.05
N GLY A 438 13.49 -2.55 -29.28
CA GLY A 438 14.33 -2.82 -30.43
C GLY A 438 14.77 -4.28 -30.52
N VAL A 439 15.22 -4.70 -31.70
CA VAL A 439 15.73 -6.07 -31.95
C VAL A 439 16.96 -6.32 -31.07
N GLY A 440 16.83 -7.26 -30.12
CA GLY A 440 17.86 -7.57 -29.11
C GLY A 440 17.74 -6.79 -27.79
N GLY A 441 16.76 -5.89 -27.64
CA GLY A 441 16.46 -5.19 -26.39
C GLY A 441 15.73 -6.04 -25.32
N ALA A 442 15.61 -7.34 -25.56
CA ALA A 442 14.84 -8.26 -24.72
C ALA A 442 15.32 -8.31 -23.25
N LEU A 443 16.62 -8.18 -23.02
CA LEU A 443 17.20 -8.09 -21.67
C LEU A 443 16.75 -6.82 -20.92
N ASP A 444 16.62 -5.69 -21.62
CA ASP A 444 16.18 -4.44 -21.00
C ASP A 444 14.69 -4.50 -20.66
N ALA A 445 13.88 -5.11 -21.55
CA ALA A 445 12.47 -5.41 -21.26
C ALA A 445 12.30 -6.38 -20.08
N ALA A 446 13.13 -7.42 -19.99
CA ALA A 446 13.11 -8.37 -18.88
C ALA A 446 13.56 -7.72 -17.56
N ASN A 447 14.53 -6.80 -17.60
CA ASN A 447 14.91 -5.99 -16.44
C ASN A 447 13.76 -5.09 -15.96
N ASP A 448 13.06 -4.41 -16.87
CA ASP A 448 11.87 -3.62 -16.55
C ASP A 448 10.76 -4.49 -15.95
N HIS A 449 10.50 -5.67 -16.52
CA HIS A 449 9.48 -6.59 -16.01
C HIS A 449 9.79 -7.05 -14.58
N ARG A 450 11.04 -7.46 -14.33
CA ARG A 450 11.53 -7.84 -12.99
C ARG A 450 11.34 -6.71 -11.99
N VAL A 451 11.71 -5.48 -12.34
CA VAL A 451 11.53 -4.30 -11.46
C VAL A 451 10.06 -4.02 -11.18
N ALA A 452 9.18 -4.16 -12.17
CA ALA A 452 7.73 -3.96 -12.02
C ALA A 452 7.08 -4.95 -11.02
N ILE A 453 7.59 -6.18 -10.92
CA ILE A 453 7.13 -7.21 -9.96
C ILE A 453 7.98 -7.28 -8.68
N GLY A 454 8.83 -6.28 -8.43
CA GLY A 454 9.59 -6.13 -7.19
C GLY A 454 10.93 -6.89 -7.12
N LEU A 455 11.36 -7.52 -8.21
CA LEU A 455 12.67 -8.18 -8.31
C LEU A 455 13.77 -7.19 -8.72
N GLY A 456 15.01 -7.49 -8.36
CA GLY A 456 16.17 -6.79 -8.90
C GLY A 456 16.42 -7.14 -10.38
N PRO A 457 16.91 -6.20 -11.20
CA PRO A 457 17.31 -6.49 -12.58
C PRO A 457 18.46 -7.52 -12.61
N PHE A 458 18.64 -8.19 -13.74
CA PHE A 458 19.69 -9.19 -13.88
C PHE A 458 21.08 -8.59 -13.67
N ALA A 459 21.97 -9.37 -13.04
CA ALA A 459 23.37 -9.00 -12.96
C ALA A 459 23.97 -8.77 -14.36
N PRO A 460 24.79 -7.72 -14.55
CA PRO A 460 25.46 -7.47 -15.82
C PRO A 460 26.44 -8.62 -16.12
N VAL A 461 26.25 -9.29 -17.26
CA VAL A 461 27.11 -10.40 -17.66
C VAL A 461 28.54 -9.87 -17.84
N ALA A 462 29.48 -10.43 -17.08
CA ALA A 462 30.90 -10.13 -17.23
C ALA A 462 31.37 -10.64 -18.61
N SER A 463 31.41 -9.75 -19.59
CA SER A 463 31.56 -10.13 -20.99
C SER A 463 32.93 -10.75 -21.27
N SER A 464 32.94 -12.05 -21.53
CA SER A 464 34.09 -12.87 -21.93
C SER A 464 34.54 -12.61 -23.38
N ALA A 465 34.46 -11.35 -23.82
CA ALA A 465 34.86 -10.92 -25.16
C ALA A 465 36.36 -11.21 -25.39
N SER A 466 36.65 -12.10 -26.33
CA SER A 466 37.99 -12.63 -26.55
C SER A 466 38.98 -11.55 -27.02
N LYS A 467 40.22 -11.61 -26.51
CA LYS A 467 41.26 -10.56 -26.66
C LYS A 467 41.95 -10.55 -28.05
N SER A 468 41.19 -10.76 -29.14
CA SER A 468 41.71 -10.85 -30.52
C SER A 468 41.30 -9.68 -31.43
N SER A 469 40.01 -9.40 -31.59
CA SER A 469 39.47 -8.53 -32.66
C SER A 469 39.73 -7.03 -32.49
N ALA A 470 39.79 -6.53 -31.25
CA ALA A 470 39.81 -5.09 -30.95
C ALA A 470 41.07 -4.31 -31.42
N ARG A 471 42.11 -4.97 -31.94
CA ARG A 471 43.36 -4.34 -32.39
C ARG A 471 43.35 -3.87 -33.86
N ALA A 472 42.49 -4.41 -34.72
CA ALA A 472 42.45 -4.04 -36.15
C ALA A 472 41.72 -2.70 -36.38
N ALA A 473 40.43 -2.63 -36.00
CA ALA A 473 39.55 -1.49 -36.29
C ALA A 473 40.04 -0.15 -35.72
N ARG A 474 40.86 -0.17 -34.66
CA ARG A 474 41.37 1.04 -33.99
C ARG A 474 42.40 1.82 -34.83
N ARG A 475 43.12 1.15 -35.75
CA ARG A 475 44.16 1.81 -36.56
C ARG A 475 43.60 2.63 -37.73
N LEU A 476 42.48 2.19 -38.32
CA LEU A 476 41.90 2.86 -39.50
C LEU A 476 41.14 4.16 -39.15
N ARG A 477 40.42 4.19 -38.01
CA ARG A 477 39.64 5.37 -37.58
C ARG A 477 40.50 6.54 -37.07
N LEU A 478 41.74 6.30 -36.65
CA LEU A 478 42.63 7.34 -36.12
C LEU A 478 43.19 8.29 -37.19
N ALA A 479 43.29 7.85 -38.44
CA ALA A 479 43.83 8.68 -39.54
C ALA A 479 42.85 9.77 -40.01
N LEU A 480 41.55 9.51 -39.97
CA LEU A 480 40.53 10.37 -40.59
C LEU A 480 40.10 11.56 -39.71
N VAL A 481 40.15 11.41 -38.38
CA VAL A 481 39.64 12.41 -37.43
C VAL A 481 40.63 13.55 -37.18
N ALA A 482 41.93 13.32 -37.39
CA ALA A 482 42.99 14.26 -37.06
C ALA A 482 42.96 15.57 -37.90
N VAL A 483 42.41 15.53 -39.12
CA VAL A 483 42.45 16.65 -40.07
C VAL A 483 41.35 17.69 -39.82
N LEU A 484 40.17 17.27 -39.35
CA LEU A 484 39.00 18.14 -39.24
C LEU A 484 38.77 18.76 -37.85
N GLY A 485 39.37 18.18 -36.79
CA GLY A 485 39.08 18.58 -35.41
C GLY A 485 39.77 19.86 -34.89
N LEU A 486 40.79 20.38 -35.60
CA LEU A 486 41.78 21.28 -34.99
C LEU A 486 41.36 22.76 -34.93
N CYS A 487 40.46 23.22 -35.82
CA CYS A 487 40.29 24.66 -36.07
C CYS A 487 39.16 25.37 -35.28
N ALA A 488 38.14 24.65 -34.80
CA ALA A 488 36.84 25.27 -34.47
C ALA A 488 36.47 25.41 -32.98
N LEU A 489 36.86 24.47 -32.13
CA LEU A 489 36.19 24.26 -30.82
C LEU A 489 36.98 24.68 -29.57
N THR A 490 38.23 25.11 -29.74
CA THR A 490 39.16 25.46 -28.65
C THR A 490 38.70 26.71 -27.87
N ALA A 491 38.03 27.66 -28.53
CA ALA A 491 37.63 28.94 -27.95
C ALA A 491 36.49 28.82 -26.90
N CYS A 492 35.46 28.00 -27.15
CA CYS A 492 34.23 28.02 -26.35
C CYS A 492 34.29 27.18 -25.06
N CYS A 493 35.26 26.28 -24.92
CA CYS A 493 35.20 25.21 -23.92
C CYS A 493 35.62 25.58 -22.49
N VAL A 494 36.36 26.69 -22.28
CA VAL A 494 37.05 26.97 -21.01
C VAL A 494 36.13 27.64 -19.98
N ALA A 495 35.30 28.59 -20.38
CA ALA A 495 34.50 29.39 -19.44
C ALA A 495 33.31 28.64 -18.79
N GLY A 496 32.62 27.78 -19.55
CA GLY A 496 31.29 27.27 -19.15
C GLY A 496 31.28 26.16 -18.07
N ARG A 497 32.41 25.49 -17.80
CA ARG A 497 32.44 24.23 -17.02
C ARG A 497 32.44 24.43 -15.50
N GLY A 498 32.95 25.57 -15.01
CA GLY A 498 32.97 25.89 -13.58
C GLY A 498 31.58 26.21 -13.03
N VAL A 499 30.86 27.13 -13.68
CA VAL A 499 29.58 27.67 -13.19
C VAL A 499 28.48 26.61 -13.14
N ARG A 500 28.31 25.81 -14.21
CA ARG A 500 27.24 24.80 -14.29
C ARG A 500 27.32 23.74 -13.19
N ARG A 501 28.52 23.35 -12.75
CA ARG A 501 28.68 22.34 -11.68
C ARG A 501 28.26 22.85 -10.31
N THR A 502 28.47 24.13 -10.01
CA THR A 502 28.07 24.75 -8.74
C THR A 502 26.55 24.90 -8.65
N TYR A 503 25.92 25.47 -9.69
CA TYR A 503 24.46 25.66 -9.71
C TYR A 503 23.67 24.34 -9.75
N ALA A 504 24.13 23.33 -10.49
CA ALA A 504 23.47 22.02 -10.51
C ALA A 504 23.55 21.28 -9.16
N LYS A 505 24.56 21.57 -8.32
CA LYS A 505 24.66 21.02 -6.95
C LYS A 505 23.76 21.78 -5.97
N ALA A 506 23.66 23.11 -6.11
CA ALA A 506 22.75 23.93 -5.30
C ALA A 506 21.27 23.55 -5.53
N ALA A 507 20.83 23.52 -6.80
CA ALA A 507 19.45 23.18 -7.15
C ALA A 507 19.04 21.76 -6.70
N ARG A 508 19.97 20.79 -6.70
CA ARG A 508 19.73 19.46 -6.13
C ARG A 508 19.54 19.50 -4.60
N LEU A 509 20.34 20.28 -3.88
CA LEU A 509 20.21 20.43 -2.43
C LEU A 509 18.91 21.12 -2.01
N GLU A 510 18.49 22.16 -2.75
CA GLU A 510 17.21 22.83 -2.51
C GLU A 510 16.01 21.92 -2.81
N ALA A 511 16.06 21.14 -3.91
CA ALA A 511 15.02 20.17 -4.24
C ALA A 511 14.90 19.04 -3.20
N THR A 512 16.02 18.52 -2.66
CA THR A 512 16.00 17.55 -1.56
C THR A 512 15.39 18.17 -0.30
N ARG A 513 15.87 19.35 0.12
CA ARG A 513 15.40 20.04 1.32
C ARG A 513 13.91 20.39 1.26
N ALA A 514 13.39 20.77 0.09
CA ALA A 514 11.96 21.02 -0.11
C ALA A 514 11.12 19.74 0.08
N ARG A 515 11.59 18.60 -0.45
CA ARG A 515 10.93 17.30 -0.28
C ARG A 515 10.93 16.82 1.17
N GLU A 516 12.06 16.97 1.87
CA GLU A 516 12.16 16.64 3.30
C GLU A 516 11.19 17.49 4.14
N VAL A 517 11.10 18.80 3.89
CA VAL A 517 10.17 19.69 4.60
C VAL A 517 8.71 19.36 4.29
N ALA A 518 8.38 18.96 3.05
CA ALA A 518 7.03 18.51 2.69
C ALA A 518 6.66 17.19 3.39
N ALA A 519 7.55 16.20 3.37
CA ALA A 519 7.35 14.92 4.07
C ALA A 519 7.22 15.11 5.59
N GLN A 520 8.06 15.97 6.19
CA GLN A 520 7.98 16.32 7.61
C GLN A 520 6.66 17.01 7.97
N ARG A 521 6.06 17.80 7.06
CA ARG A 521 4.72 18.41 7.28
C ARG A 521 3.60 17.38 7.20
N ALA A 522 3.61 16.48 6.22
CA ALA A 522 2.61 15.41 6.12
C ALA A 522 2.66 14.45 7.33
N GLU A 523 3.88 14.08 7.76
CA GLU A 523 4.11 13.31 8.99
C GLU A 523 3.70 14.10 10.24
N ALA A 524 3.92 15.42 10.30
CA ALA A 524 3.44 16.24 11.42
C ALA A 524 1.91 16.25 11.52
N THR A 525 1.17 16.32 10.41
CA THR A 525 -0.30 16.25 10.42
C THR A 525 -0.81 14.87 10.85
N ARG A 526 -0.21 13.78 10.34
CA ARG A 526 -0.52 12.40 10.78
C ARG A 526 -0.18 12.18 12.26
N ARG A 527 0.95 12.74 12.73
CA ARG A 527 1.31 12.78 14.15
C ARG A 527 0.31 13.57 14.98
N ASP A 528 -0.20 14.70 14.50
CA ASP A 528 -1.15 15.51 15.27
C ASP A 528 -2.52 14.82 15.39
N LEU A 529 -3.01 14.12 14.36
CA LEU A 529 -4.20 13.27 14.48
C LEU A 529 -3.98 12.10 15.46
N ARG A 530 -2.91 11.30 15.28
CA ARG A 530 -2.58 10.21 16.21
C ARG A 530 -2.34 10.71 17.64
N ARG A 531 -1.77 11.91 17.77
CA ARG A 531 -1.64 12.64 19.04
C ARG A 531 -3.00 13.00 19.61
N ARG A 532 -3.95 13.56 18.86
CA ARG A 532 -5.29 13.90 19.39
C ARG A 532 -5.98 12.68 20.00
N HIS A 533 -6.01 11.54 19.32
CA HIS A 533 -6.61 10.30 19.85
C HIS A 533 -5.84 9.72 21.05
N ARG A 534 -4.51 9.64 20.96
CA ARG A 534 -3.67 9.11 22.05
C ARG A 534 -3.71 10.01 23.30
N ASP A 535 -3.57 11.32 23.10
CA ASP A 535 -3.65 12.32 24.18
C ASP A 535 -5.08 12.40 24.73
N ASP A 536 -6.14 12.08 23.95
CA ASP A 536 -7.51 11.91 24.47
C ASP A 536 -7.64 10.67 25.38
N PHE A 537 -7.12 9.51 24.98
CA PHE A 537 -7.06 8.33 25.85
C PHE A 537 -6.30 8.62 27.17
N PHE A 538 -5.11 9.23 27.10
CA PHE A 538 -4.32 9.62 28.28
C PHE A 538 -4.87 10.83 29.06
N ARG A 539 -5.93 11.51 28.58
CA ARG A 539 -6.65 12.55 29.35
C ARG A 539 -7.92 12.02 30.02
N ARG A 540 -8.54 10.97 29.49
CA ARG A 540 -9.75 10.36 30.04
C ARG A 540 -9.46 9.29 31.10
N ASN A 541 -8.41 8.50 30.90
CA ASN A 541 -8.08 7.33 31.72
C ASN A 541 -6.91 7.63 32.66
N PHE A 542 -6.86 6.94 33.81
CA PHE A 542 -5.69 7.03 34.71
C PHE A 542 -4.68 5.94 34.34
N THR A 543 -3.47 6.34 33.97
CA THR A 543 -2.53 5.45 33.28
C THR A 543 -1.19 5.29 33.99
N VAL A 544 -0.70 4.05 34.06
CA VAL A 544 0.56 3.69 34.73
C VAL A 544 1.47 2.96 33.74
N PHE A 545 2.69 3.46 33.53
CA PHE A 545 3.75 2.74 32.81
C PHE A 545 4.61 1.99 33.82
N VAL A 546 4.70 0.67 33.65
CA VAL A 546 5.49 -0.21 34.51
C VAL A 546 6.75 -0.64 33.76
N SER A 547 7.87 -0.06 34.16
CA SER A 547 9.22 -0.37 33.67
C SER A 547 9.87 -1.41 34.58
N HIS A 548 10.68 -2.33 34.05
CA HIS A 548 11.26 -3.42 34.84
C HIS A 548 12.68 -3.81 34.42
N GLN A 549 13.26 -4.81 35.10
CA GLN A 549 14.50 -5.46 34.68
C GLN A 549 14.33 -6.97 34.70
N TRP A 550 14.77 -7.65 33.63
CA TRP A 550 14.58 -9.11 33.52
C TRP A 550 15.42 -9.85 34.57
N LEU A 551 14.75 -10.67 35.37
CA LEU A 551 15.33 -11.60 36.35
C LEU A 551 15.67 -12.96 35.74
N GLY A 552 15.48 -13.15 34.43
CA GLY A 552 15.96 -14.33 33.71
C GLY A 552 16.33 -13.99 32.27
N ARG A 553 16.82 -14.98 31.53
CA ARG A 553 17.11 -14.91 30.09
C ARG A 553 15.85 -15.04 29.26
N ASP A 554 15.03 -16.04 29.59
CA ASP A 554 13.89 -16.49 28.80
C ASP A 554 12.54 -16.13 29.44
N HIS A 555 12.56 -15.54 30.64
CA HIS A 555 11.38 -15.06 31.36
C HIS A 555 11.73 -13.79 32.18
N PRO A 556 10.89 -12.75 32.20
CA PRO A 556 11.22 -11.47 32.85
C PRO A 556 11.21 -11.52 34.39
N ASP A 557 10.33 -12.34 34.99
CA ASP A 557 10.17 -12.46 36.45
C ASP A 557 9.89 -13.92 36.83
N PRO A 558 10.89 -14.82 36.81
CA PRO A 558 10.70 -16.27 36.97
C PRO A 558 9.99 -16.67 38.27
N ASP A 559 10.21 -15.91 39.34
CA ASP A 559 9.77 -16.25 40.70
C ASP A 559 8.59 -15.36 41.18
N GLY A 560 8.00 -14.56 40.28
CA GLY A 560 6.83 -13.70 40.56
C GLY A 560 7.09 -12.51 41.50
N VAL A 561 8.36 -12.20 41.79
CA VAL A 561 8.77 -11.20 42.80
C VAL A 561 8.46 -9.77 42.33
N GLN A 562 8.60 -9.50 41.03
CA GLN A 562 8.22 -8.21 40.46
C GLN A 562 6.70 -8.10 40.33
N TYR A 563 6.02 -9.16 39.88
CA TYR A 563 4.57 -9.22 39.76
C TYR A 563 3.88 -8.90 41.10
N ALA A 564 4.29 -9.56 42.19
CA ALA A 564 3.76 -9.29 43.52
C ALA A 564 3.93 -7.83 43.96
N ALA A 565 5.12 -7.26 43.73
CA ALA A 565 5.40 -5.84 44.04
C ALA A 565 4.58 -4.88 43.15
N ILE A 566 4.38 -5.21 41.87
CA ILE A 566 3.54 -4.43 40.94
C ILE A 566 2.08 -4.45 41.41
N CYS A 567 1.52 -5.61 41.77
CA CYS A 567 0.15 -5.72 42.25
C CYS A 567 -0.10 -4.91 43.55
N ALA A 568 0.79 -5.02 44.54
CA ALA A 568 0.72 -4.21 45.76
C ALA A 568 0.81 -2.70 45.46
N SER A 569 1.72 -2.32 44.55
CA SER A 569 1.92 -0.94 44.11
C SER A 569 0.71 -0.35 43.39
N LEU A 570 0.05 -1.13 42.51
CA LEU A 570 -1.15 -0.70 41.80
C LEU A 570 -2.33 -0.50 42.75
N ALA A 571 -2.48 -1.34 43.78
CA ALA A 571 -3.51 -1.18 44.81
C ALA A 571 -3.31 0.10 45.65
N ASP A 572 -2.07 0.40 46.04
CA ASP A 572 -1.70 1.62 46.76
C ASP A 572 -1.86 2.88 45.86
N LEU A 573 -1.48 2.80 44.59
CA LEU A 573 -1.75 3.86 43.61
C LEU A 573 -3.27 4.08 43.41
N ALA A 574 -4.09 3.03 43.39
CA ALA A 574 -5.55 3.14 43.30
C ALA A 574 -6.15 3.88 44.50
N ALA A 575 -5.72 3.52 45.71
CA ALA A 575 -6.11 4.20 46.95
C ALA A 575 -5.69 5.68 46.94
N LYS A 576 -4.44 5.98 46.53
CA LYS A 576 -3.91 7.36 46.42
C LYS A 576 -4.63 8.19 45.36
N ALA A 577 -4.94 7.60 44.21
CA ALA A 577 -5.70 8.25 43.13
C ALA A 577 -7.22 8.34 43.41
N ARG A 578 -7.71 7.68 44.47
CA ARG A 578 -9.13 7.51 44.83
C ARG A 578 -9.96 6.92 43.68
N ARG A 579 -9.42 5.91 43.00
CA ARG A 579 -10.06 5.19 41.89
C ARG A 579 -10.11 3.69 42.21
N PRO A 580 -11.13 2.94 41.75
CA PRO A 580 -11.11 1.48 41.84
C PRO A 580 -10.06 0.93 40.85
N LEU A 581 -9.46 -0.23 41.18
CA LEU A 581 -8.38 -0.84 40.38
C LEU A 581 -8.74 -1.05 38.90
N ARG A 582 -10.01 -1.34 38.59
CA ARG A 582 -10.51 -1.55 37.21
C ARG A 582 -10.45 -0.28 36.33
N ASP A 583 -10.35 0.90 36.93
CA ASP A 583 -10.27 2.20 36.23
C ASP A 583 -8.80 2.61 35.97
N ILE A 584 -7.84 1.72 36.22
CA ILE A 584 -6.39 1.93 36.04
C ILE A 584 -5.90 1.13 34.85
N PHE A 585 -5.36 1.83 33.85
CA PHE A 585 -4.81 1.22 32.65
C PHE A 585 -3.30 1.10 32.76
N VAL A 586 -2.81 -0.14 32.73
CA VAL A 586 -1.40 -0.48 32.95
C VAL A 586 -0.74 -0.79 31.62
N TRP A 587 0.30 -0.04 31.26
CA TRP A 587 1.24 -0.42 30.22
C TRP A 587 2.44 -1.11 30.86
N LEU A 588 2.55 -2.41 30.68
CA LEU A 588 3.63 -3.22 31.25
C LEU A 588 4.72 -3.44 30.20
N ASP A 589 5.95 -2.97 30.47
CA ASP A 589 7.12 -3.42 29.70
C ASP A 589 7.20 -4.96 29.74
N TYR A 590 7.66 -5.58 28.65
CA TYR A 590 7.35 -6.97 28.24
C TYR A 590 5.86 -7.24 27.96
N GLY A 591 4.97 -7.12 28.95
CA GLY A 591 3.58 -7.61 28.86
C GLY A 591 2.71 -6.96 27.79
N SER A 592 2.92 -5.67 27.52
CA SER A 592 2.25 -4.89 26.47
C SER A 592 3.04 -4.85 25.15
N ILE A 593 4.05 -5.71 24.99
CA ILE A 593 4.92 -5.79 23.81
C ILE A 593 4.69 -7.15 23.10
N PRO A 594 4.35 -7.19 21.80
CA PRO A 594 4.26 -8.44 21.04
C PRO A 594 5.58 -9.22 21.05
N GLN A 595 5.58 -10.45 21.61
CA GLN A 595 6.79 -11.24 21.83
C GLN A 595 7.19 -12.13 20.63
N THR A 596 6.21 -12.55 19.83
CA THR A 596 6.35 -13.48 18.69
C THR A 596 6.99 -12.81 17.47
N CYS A 597 6.41 -11.70 16.99
CA CYS A 597 6.86 -11.04 15.77
C CYS A 597 8.04 -10.08 16.03
N LYS A 598 9.28 -10.52 15.79
CA LYS A 598 10.51 -9.76 16.11
C LYS A 598 10.59 -8.35 15.49
N PRO A 599 10.15 -8.08 14.24
CA PRO A 599 10.09 -6.71 13.71
C PRO A 599 9.13 -5.81 14.49
N VAL A 600 7.94 -6.31 14.83
CA VAL A 600 6.94 -5.55 15.61
C VAL A 600 7.43 -5.36 17.05
N GLN A 601 8.02 -6.39 17.67
CA GLN A 601 8.67 -6.30 18.97
C GLN A 601 9.67 -5.14 19.03
N ARG A 602 10.55 -5.02 18.01
CA ARG A 602 11.53 -3.93 17.91
C ARG A 602 10.85 -2.57 17.80
N LEU A 603 9.82 -2.42 16.96
CA LEU A 603 9.07 -1.18 16.82
C LEU A 603 8.37 -0.78 18.14
N SER A 604 7.81 -1.73 18.87
CA SER A 604 7.24 -1.51 20.20
C SER A 604 8.30 -1.05 21.21
N VAL A 605 9.46 -1.72 21.28
CA VAL A 605 10.59 -1.34 22.15
C VAL A 605 11.09 0.08 21.84
N LEU A 606 11.21 0.44 20.56
CA LEU A 606 11.57 1.80 20.14
C LEU A 606 10.55 2.87 20.56
N SER A 607 9.31 2.48 20.87
CA SER A 607 8.27 3.40 21.33
C SER A 607 8.23 3.60 22.86
N LEU A 608 8.97 2.80 23.64
CA LEU A 608 8.94 2.85 25.11
C LEU A 608 9.20 4.24 25.71
N PRO A 609 10.22 5.03 25.30
CA PRO A 609 10.39 6.40 25.81
C PRO A 609 9.19 7.30 25.49
N SER A 610 8.54 7.11 24.35
CA SER A 610 7.35 7.90 23.98
C SER A 610 6.15 7.55 24.85
N LEU A 611 5.92 6.26 25.14
CA LEU A 611 4.85 5.78 25.99
C LEU A 611 5.07 6.15 27.47
N ALA A 612 6.28 5.92 27.98
CA ALA A 612 6.69 6.35 29.32
C ALA A 612 6.46 7.85 29.52
N SER A 613 6.75 8.69 28.52
CA SER A 613 6.51 10.14 28.58
C SER A 613 5.04 10.59 28.50
N ALA A 614 4.11 9.68 28.16
CA ALA A 614 2.71 10.01 27.90
C ALA A 614 1.77 9.65 29.06
N VAL A 615 2.06 8.58 29.80
CA VAL A 615 1.26 8.12 30.96
C VAL A 615 1.26 9.11 32.13
N ASP A 616 0.37 8.90 33.10
CA ASP A 616 0.24 9.75 34.30
C ASP A 616 1.18 9.38 35.44
N VAL A 617 1.55 8.10 35.56
CA VAL A 617 2.42 7.59 36.63
C VAL A 617 3.49 6.66 36.05
N PHE A 618 4.72 6.80 36.55
CA PHE A 618 5.82 5.89 36.25
C PHE A 618 6.11 4.97 37.44
N LEU A 619 6.12 3.66 37.21
CA LEU A 619 6.39 2.65 38.23
C LEU A 619 7.58 1.77 37.82
N ALA A 620 8.69 1.87 38.54
CA ALA A 620 9.86 1.01 38.37
C ALA A 620 9.72 -0.26 39.22
N ALA A 621 9.45 -1.39 38.57
CA ALA A 621 9.45 -2.72 39.16
C ALA A 621 10.90 -3.20 39.41
N ALA A 622 11.50 -2.69 40.48
CA ALA A 622 12.86 -3.03 40.90
C ALA A 622 12.95 -3.39 42.41
N PRO A 623 12.17 -4.38 42.89
CA PRO A 623 12.37 -4.96 44.22
C PRO A 623 13.75 -5.65 44.30
N LYS A 624 14.19 -5.98 45.52
CA LYS A 624 15.40 -6.80 45.71
C LYS A 624 15.11 -8.24 45.31
N ALA A 625 15.79 -8.71 44.26
CA ALA A 625 15.73 -10.08 43.76
C ALA A 625 17.14 -10.54 43.30
N LEU A 626 17.23 -11.78 42.82
CA LEU A 626 18.40 -12.28 42.09
C LEU A 626 17.98 -12.52 40.63
N ASN A 627 18.90 -12.34 39.68
CA ASN A 627 18.72 -12.90 38.35
C ASN A 627 18.96 -14.42 38.41
N ARG A 628 17.98 -15.22 38.00
CA ARG A 628 17.98 -16.69 38.03
C ARG A 628 19.18 -17.31 37.30
N ASP A 629 19.62 -16.70 36.20
CA ASP A 629 20.59 -17.29 35.28
C ASP A 629 22.03 -16.74 35.48
N THR A 630 22.20 -15.57 36.13
CA THR A 630 23.53 -15.02 36.47
C THR A 630 23.83 -14.96 37.96
N LEU A 631 22.83 -15.15 38.82
CA LEU A 631 22.87 -14.95 40.28
C LEU A 631 23.31 -13.53 40.71
N GLU A 632 23.31 -12.57 39.77
CA GLU A 632 23.57 -11.16 40.06
C GLU A 632 22.39 -10.57 40.83
N ALA A 633 22.67 -9.76 41.85
CA ALA A 633 21.64 -9.03 42.56
C ALA A 633 20.91 -8.06 41.61
N CYS A 634 19.58 -8.01 41.71
CA CYS A 634 18.74 -7.09 40.98
C CYS A 634 17.98 -6.21 41.97
N ASP A 635 18.14 -4.89 41.86
CA ASP A 635 17.45 -3.89 42.68
C ASP A 635 17.29 -2.55 41.93
N ALA A 636 16.86 -1.51 42.64
CA ALA A 636 16.71 -0.15 42.12
C ALA A 636 18.01 0.46 41.55
N ALA A 637 19.19 0.09 42.08
CA ALA A 637 20.47 0.59 41.61
C ALA A 637 20.95 -0.17 40.35
N THR A 638 20.72 -1.48 40.26
CA THR A 638 21.01 -2.24 39.03
C THR A 638 20.08 -1.81 37.89
N TYR A 639 18.80 -1.59 38.20
CA TYR A 639 17.79 -1.08 37.29
C TYR A 639 18.22 0.28 36.71
N ALA A 640 18.56 1.24 37.59
CA ALA A 640 19.05 2.56 37.21
C ALA A 640 20.47 2.56 36.59
N SER A 641 21.11 1.40 36.44
CA SER A 641 22.36 1.25 35.67
C SER A 641 22.14 0.85 34.20
N ARG A 642 20.92 0.50 33.78
CA ARG A 642 20.59 0.06 32.41
C ARG A 642 20.18 1.23 31.51
N ALA A 643 20.70 1.30 30.28
CA ALA A 643 20.44 2.42 29.37
C ALA A 643 18.96 2.60 29.01
N TRP A 644 18.23 1.51 28.70
CA TRP A 644 16.80 1.58 28.39
C TRP A 644 15.98 2.13 29.58
N CYS A 645 16.20 1.62 30.79
CA CYS A 645 15.53 2.11 32.00
C CYS A 645 15.86 3.60 32.26
N ARG A 646 17.09 4.04 32.03
CA ARG A 646 17.47 5.47 32.08
C ARG A 646 16.70 6.31 31.05
N ALA A 647 16.59 5.83 29.81
CA ALA A 647 15.86 6.52 28.74
C ALA A 647 14.38 6.71 29.09
N GLU A 648 13.75 5.71 29.71
CA GLU A 648 12.36 5.75 30.16
C GLU A 648 12.16 6.73 31.34
N ILE A 649 13.04 6.69 32.35
CA ILE A 649 13.02 7.64 33.48
C ILE A 649 13.18 9.07 32.96
N PHE A 650 14.17 9.31 32.10
CA PHE A 650 14.43 10.62 31.50
C PHE A 650 13.23 11.11 30.68
N ALA A 651 12.59 10.23 29.91
CA ALA A 651 11.43 10.58 29.07
C ALA A 651 10.19 10.94 29.90
N HIS A 652 9.87 10.20 30.96
CA HIS A 652 8.77 10.52 31.85
C HIS A 652 9.05 11.80 32.66
N PHE A 653 10.22 11.90 33.30
CA PHE A 653 10.60 13.07 34.08
C PHE A 653 10.57 14.36 33.23
N SER A 654 10.98 14.28 31.96
CA SER A 654 10.99 15.44 31.03
C SER A 654 9.61 15.99 30.66
N ARG A 655 8.52 15.24 30.88
CA ARG A 655 7.15 15.69 30.55
C ARG A 655 6.18 15.74 31.73
N ARG A 656 6.39 14.91 32.77
CA ARG A 656 5.51 14.80 33.96
C ARG A 656 6.22 15.17 35.28
N GLY A 657 7.55 15.23 35.30
CA GLY A 657 8.35 15.49 36.50
C GLY A 657 8.45 14.28 37.46
N GLY A 658 9.25 14.43 38.52
CA GLY A 658 9.54 13.35 39.47
C GLY A 658 8.44 13.01 40.49
N ASP A 659 7.43 13.86 40.64
CA ASP A 659 6.39 13.74 41.68
C ASP A 659 5.48 12.52 41.50
N VAL A 660 5.36 12.03 40.27
CA VAL A 660 4.54 10.87 39.87
C VAL A 660 5.39 9.64 39.51
N MET A 661 6.64 9.61 39.96
CA MET A 661 7.59 8.52 39.70
C MET A 661 7.88 7.72 40.97
N TYR A 662 7.73 6.40 40.87
CA TYR A 662 7.79 5.48 42.01
C TYR A 662 8.62 4.24 41.73
N PHE A 663 9.11 3.60 42.80
CA PHE A 663 9.54 2.22 42.82
C PHE A 663 8.44 1.34 43.41
N ALA A 664 8.25 0.16 42.84
CA ALA A 664 7.38 -0.87 43.40
C ALA A 664 8.06 -1.56 44.60
N THR A 665 7.31 -1.79 45.69
CA THR A 665 7.71 -2.66 46.80
C THR A 665 6.56 -3.60 47.17
N ALA A 666 6.83 -4.58 48.05
CA ALA A 666 5.80 -5.46 48.59
C ALA A 666 4.72 -4.71 49.41
N ASP A 667 5.04 -3.51 49.89
CA ASP A 667 4.21 -2.68 50.77
C ASP A 667 3.47 -1.54 50.02
N GLY A 668 3.57 -1.49 48.69
CA GLY A 668 3.02 -0.43 47.85
C GLY A 668 4.08 0.39 47.10
N VAL A 669 3.80 1.66 46.82
CA VAL A 669 4.73 2.55 46.08
C VAL A 669 5.60 3.42 46.99
N ARG A 670 6.92 3.33 46.77
CA ARG A 670 7.92 4.22 47.35
C ARG A 670 8.31 5.31 46.33
N PRO A 671 8.24 6.62 46.65
CA PRO A 671 8.68 7.67 45.73
C PRO A 671 10.11 7.47 45.21
N MET A 672 10.31 7.71 43.92
CA MET A 672 11.63 7.67 43.27
C MET A 672 12.47 8.90 43.66
N PHE A 673 11.82 10.06 43.80
CA PHE A 673 12.45 11.33 44.17
C PHE A 673 11.76 11.89 45.45
N PRO A 674 12.19 11.47 46.66
CA PRO A 674 11.54 11.89 47.90
C PRO A 674 11.78 13.38 48.22
N LYS A 675 10.71 14.10 48.58
CA LYS A 675 10.78 15.50 49.03
C LYS A 675 11.26 15.61 50.49
N PRO A 676 12.00 16.67 50.86
CA PRO A 676 12.28 16.99 52.26
C PRO A 676 11.00 17.19 53.07
N ARG A 677 11.04 16.89 54.38
CA ARG A 677 9.88 17.04 55.27
C ARG A 677 9.80 18.47 55.85
N GLY A 678 8.97 19.31 55.24
CA GLY A 678 8.43 20.55 55.83
C GLY A 678 8.74 21.83 55.06
N GLY A 679 7.74 22.71 54.91
CA GLY A 679 7.88 24.07 54.37
C GLY A 679 7.30 24.27 52.97
N ASP A 680 6.14 24.92 52.92
CA ASP A 680 5.47 25.68 51.83
C ASP A 680 5.78 25.42 50.35
N LEU A 681 4.71 25.10 49.61
CA LEU A 681 4.73 24.73 48.19
C LEU A 681 4.55 25.95 47.27
N LYS A 682 5.66 26.50 46.76
CA LYS A 682 5.69 27.26 45.49
C LYS A 682 6.77 26.67 44.57
N CYS A 683 6.43 26.50 43.30
CA CYS A 683 7.15 25.60 42.40
C CYS A 683 8.60 26.03 42.11
N ALA A 684 9.56 25.26 42.66
CA ALA A 684 10.93 25.17 42.20
C ALA A 684 11.41 23.72 42.42
N PRO A 685 11.59 22.91 41.35
CA PRO A 685 12.00 21.52 41.50
C PRO A 685 13.28 21.29 42.30
N CYS A 686 13.16 20.36 43.24
CA CYS A 686 14.20 19.61 43.94
C CYS A 686 15.63 19.68 43.38
N ALA A 687 16.50 20.37 44.12
CA ALA A 687 17.93 20.11 44.25
C ALA A 687 18.22 19.86 45.76
N PRO A 688 19.38 19.33 46.18
CA PRO A 688 19.43 17.91 46.56
C PRO A 688 18.88 17.57 47.95
N VAL A 689 18.23 16.40 48.05
CA VAL A 689 18.75 15.38 48.99
C VAL A 689 19.87 14.68 48.23
N GLU A 690 21.09 14.63 48.77
CA GLU A 690 22.32 14.32 48.00
C GLU A 690 22.18 13.02 47.17
N ALA A 691 21.81 11.91 47.81
CA ALA A 691 21.57 10.63 47.14
C ALA A 691 20.48 10.66 46.04
N GLY A 692 19.53 11.60 46.11
CA GLY A 692 18.46 11.77 45.13
C GLY A 692 18.88 12.58 43.90
N ALA A 693 19.77 13.56 44.05
CA ALA A 693 20.30 14.32 42.92
C ALA A 693 21.35 13.52 42.13
N ASP A 694 22.17 12.72 42.81
CA ASP A 694 23.09 11.79 42.15
C ASP A 694 22.33 10.70 41.40
N PHE A 695 21.26 10.15 41.99
CA PHE A 695 20.36 9.24 41.29
C PHE A 695 19.73 9.89 40.05
N PHE A 696 19.25 11.14 40.17
CA PHE A 696 18.68 11.89 39.03
C PHE A 696 19.70 12.11 37.90
N LYS A 697 20.91 12.61 38.22
CA LYS A 697 21.98 12.80 37.22
C LYS A 697 22.40 11.47 36.58
N SER A 698 22.46 10.38 37.35
CA SER A 698 22.70 9.04 36.80
C SER A 698 21.55 8.56 35.89
N ALA A 699 20.30 8.95 36.16
CA ALA A 699 19.17 8.64 35.28
C ALA A 699 19.16 9.46 33.98
N LEU A 700 19.65 10.71 34.00
CA LEU A 700 19.86 11.52 32.79
C LEU A 700 20.98 10.94 31.89
N ASP A 701 21.96 10.26 32.47
CA ASP A 701 23.10 9.66 31.78
C ASP A 701 22.73 8.34 31.07
N VAL A 702 21.82 8.44 30.10
CA VAL A 702 21.34 7.29 29.33
C VAL A 702 22.48 6.55 28.62
N MET A 703 23.47 7.28 28.12
CA MET A 703 24.46 6.74 27.19
C MET A 703 25.58 5.94 27.84
N HIS A 704 26.05 6.30 29.03
CA HIS A 704 27.00 5.45 29.76
C HIS A 704 26.30 4.30 30.52
N GLY A 705 24.96 4.22 30.44
CA GLY A 705 24.18 3.07 30.89
C GLY A 705 24.59 1.74 30.24
N LYS A 706 24.42 0.65 30.99
CA LYS A 706 24.72 -0.73 30.58
C LYS A 706 23.67 -1.24 29.58
N LEU A 707 24.13 -2.04 28.62
CA LEU A 707 23.32 -2.65 27.56
C LEU A 707 23.71 -4.11 27.34
N THR A 708 22.71 -4.96 27.11
CA THR A 708 22.89 -6.39 26.87
C THR A 708 23.67 -6.64 25.57
N CYS A 709 23.39 -5.89 24.50
CA CYS A 709 24.12 -5.98 23.23
C CYS A 709 25.64 -5.73 23.41
N CYS A 710 25.99 -4.74 24.23
CA CYS A 710 27.37 -4.41 24.59
C CYS A 710 28.00 -5.49 25.49
N ARG A 711 27.28 -6.03 26.48
CA ARG A 711 27.77 -7.09 27.39
C ARG A 711 28.22 -8.34 26.62
N HIS A 712 27.50 -8.71 25.55
CA HIS A 712 27.91 -9.84 24.68
C HIS A 712 28.92 -9.44 23.59
N GLY A 713 29.23 -8.16 23.43
CA GLY A 713 30.11 -7.63 22.39
C GLY A 713 29.56 -7.87 20.98
N HIS A 714 28.28 -7.54 20.78
CA HIS A 714 27.55 -7.59 19.50
C HIS A 714 27.81 -8.86 18.69
N ALA A 715 27.59 -10.02 19.32
CA ALA A 715 28.04 -11.33 18.82
C ALA A 715 27.50 -11.73 17.42
N SER A 716 26.36 -11.20 16.98
CA SER A 716 25.81 -11.42 15.62
C SER A 716 26.07 -10.26 14.66
N GLY A 717 26.93 -9.30 15.02
CA GLY A 717 27.23 -8.12 14.22
C GLY A 717 26.09 -7.08 14.21
N GLN A 718 25.13 -7.20 15.13
CA GLN A 718 23.94 -6.36 15.19
C GLN A 718 24.26 -4.90 15.54
N PRO A 719 23.40 -3.92 15.16
CA PRO A 719 23.47 -2.56 15.69
C PRO A 719 23.47 -2.52 17.22
N CYS A 720 24.07 -1.48 17.78
CA CYS A 720 24.06 -1.22 19.22
C CYS A 720 22.80 -0.44 19.59
N ASP A 721 22.12 -0.81 20.68
CA ASP A 721 20.92 -0.12 21.16
C ASP A 721 21.15 1.39 21.44
N ARG A 722 22.41 1.82 21.63
CA ARG A 722 22.78 3.26 21.67
C ARG A 722 22.42 3.99 20.38
N GLU A 723 22.66 3.36 19.23
CA GLU A 723 22.42 3.91 17.89
C GLU A 723 20.91 4.10 17.66
N GLU A 724 20.09 3.16 18.15
CA GLU A 724 18.63 3.24 18.14
C GLU A 724 18.08 4.37 19.05
N LEU A 725 18.69 4.57 20.22
CA LEU A 725 18.28 5.59 21.20
C LEU A 725 18.56 7.04 20.77
N VAL A 726 19.35 7.28 19.71
CA VAL A 726 19.71 8.64 19.24
C VAL A 726 18.46 9.48 18.92
N LEU A 727 17.53 8.97 18.12
CA LEU A 727 16.38 9.75 17.64
C LEU A 727 15.35 10.08 18.75
N PRO A 728 14.94 9.13 19.62
CA PRO A 728 14.07 9.45 20.76
C PRO A 728 14.66 10.51 21.70
N LEU A 729 15.94 10.39 22.04
CA LEU A 729 16.62 11.31 22.96
C LEU A 729 16.82 12.71 22.38
N MET A 730 17.09 12.83 21.08
CA MET A 730 17.15 14.13 20.40
C MET A 730 15.77 14.81 20.31
N GLY A 731 14.69 14.04 20.22
CA GLY A 731 13.33 14.56 20.40
C GLY A 731 13.14 15.20 21.78
N LEU A 732 13.40 14.43 22.85
CA LEU A 732 13.27 14.88 24.24
C LEU A 732 14.20 16.06 24.56
N PHE A 733 15.46 16.02 24.12
CA PHE A 733 16.41 17.11 24.29
C PHE A 733 15.95 18.40 23.60
N SER A 734 15.29 18.31 22.44
CA SER A 734 14.73 19.49 21.76
C SER A 734 13.58 20.15 22.55
N GLU A 735 12.84 19.38 23.36
CA GLU A 735 11.78 19.90 24.24
C GLU A 735 12.39 20.52 25.50
N VAL A 736 13.31 19.81 26.17
CA VAL A 736 14.07 20.29 27.34
C VAL A 736 14.83 21.57 27.00
N TYR A 737 15.51 21.63 25.85
CA TYR A 737 16.25 22.82 25.43
C TYR A 737 15.31 23.99 25.11
N ARG A 738 14.17 23.76 24.45
CA ARG A 738 13.18 24.83 24.19
C ARG A 738 12.62 25.42 25.50
N ALA A 739 12.39 24.59 26.52
CA ALA A 739 11.86 25.01 27.83
C ALA A 739 12.92 25.36 28.89
N ARG A 740 14.21 25.44 28.53
CA ARG A 740 15.37 25.58 29.44
C ARG A 740 15.36 26.80 30.37
N GLY A 741 14.62 27.85 30.04
CA GLY A 741 14.50 29.06 30.87
C GLY A 741 13.44 28.96 31.99
N ASP A 742 12.51 28.01 31.86
CA ASP A 742 11.29 27.92 32.68
C ASP A 742 10.99 26.45 33.00
N GLY A 743 9.94 25.84 32.43
CA GLY A 743 9.46 24.50 32.80
C GLY A 743 10.47 23.34 32.77
N ALA A 744 11.58 23.46 32.03
CA ALA A 744 12.66 22.44 32.00
C ALA A 744 14.00 22.92 32.61
N LYS A 745 14.01 24.09 33.27
CA LYS A 745 15.22 24.73 33.85
C LYS A 745 16.06 23.80 34.72
N HIS A 746 15.43 22.92 35.50
CA HIS A 746 16.11 22.04 36.46
C HIS A 746 16.74 20.82 35.78
N ILE A 747 16.10 20.30 34.72
CA ILE A 747 16.65 19.22 33.88
C ILE A 747 17.83 19.75 33.07
N TYR A 748 17.66 20.91 32.43
CA TYR A 748 18.75 21.53 31.66
C TYR A 748 19.91 21.98 32.56
N GLY A 749 19.63 22.48 33.77
CA GLY A 749 20.63 22.76 34.79
C GLY A 749 21.46 21.52 35.15
N ALA A 750 20.83 20.39 35.43
CA ALA A 750 21.52 19.13 35.73
C ALA A 750 22.35 18.59 34.53
N ILE A 751 21.90 18.83 33.29
CA ILE A 751 22.68 18.55 32.07
C ILE A 751 23.94 19.44 32.01
N VAL A 752 23.80 20.75 32.26
CA VAL A 752 24.94 21.69 32.25
C VAL A 752 25.94 21.39 33.37
N GLU A 753 25.46 21.15 34.60
CA GLU A 753 26.29 20.77 35.76
C GLU A 753 27.03 19.45 35.54
N GLY A 754 26.41 18.49 34.85
CA GLY A 754 26.97 17.16 34.58
C GLY A 754 27.90 17.08 33.37
N GLY A 755 28.49 18.19 32.92
CA GLY A 755 29.43 18.22 31.78
C GLY A 755 28.83 18.67 30.44
N GLY A 756 27.55 19.06 30.41
CA GLY A 756 26.89 19.64 29.24
C GLY A 756 26.46 18.62 28.18
N ALA A 757 25.90 19.13 27.08
CA ALA A 757 25.32 18.31 26.01
C ALA A 757 26.33 17.33 25.38
N ASP A 758 27.60 17.71 25.25
CA ASP A 758 28.66 16.87 24.68
C ASP A 758 28.99 15.63 25.56
N TYR A 759 28.66 15.64 26.86
CA TYR A 759 28.80 14.48 27.75
C TYR A 759 27.59 13.53 27.64
N TYR A 760 26.37 14.06 27.80
CA TYR A 760 25.14 13.26 27.79
C TYR A 760 24.76 12.74 26.38
N PHE A 761 25.18 13.44 25.33
CA PHE A 761 24.92 13.12 23.93
C PHE A 761 26.24 13.04 23.14
N PRO A 762 27.10 12.05 23.44
CA PRO A 762 28.48 12.04 22.95
C PRO A 762 28.56 11.86 21.43
N HIS A 763 29.44 12.63 20.79
CA HIS A 763 29.64 12.62 19.33
C HIS A 763 29.89 11.21 18.76
N SER A 764 30.54 10.32 19.53
CA SER A 764 30.98 8.99 19.10
C SER A 764 31.04 8.01 20.28
N PHE A 765 30.94 6.70 19.99
CA PHE A 765 31.07 5.63 20.96
C PHE A 765 31.96 4.50 20.43
N ASP A 766 32.47 3.69 21.36
CA ASP A 766 33.27 2.51 21.03
C ASP A 766 32.36 1.28 20.87
N TYR A 767 32.36 0.68 19.68
CA TYR A 767 31.61 -0.51 19.31
C TYR A 767 32.54 -1.72 19.28
N VAL A 768 32.23 -2.75 20.08
CA VAL A 768 32.96 -4.04 20.05
C VAL A 768 32.33 -4.95 19.00
N THR A 769 33.11 -5.42 18.03
CA THR A 769 32.68 -6.34 16.97
C THR A 769 32.60 -7.81 17.45
N PRO A 770 31.97 -8.72 16.68
CA PRO A 770 32.08 -10.17 16.91
C PRO A 770 33.53 -10.66 17.07
N SER A 771 34.47 -10.11 16.28
CA SER A 771 35.91 -10.37 16.34
C SER A 771 36.63 -9.74 17.55
N LYS A 772 35.87 -9.21 18.53
CA LYS A 772 36.35 -8.48 19.72
C LYS A 772 37.25 -7.26 19.41
N THR A 773 37.16 -6.75 18.18
CA THR A 773 37.83 -5.52 17.75
C THR A 773 37.01 -4.32 18.23
N VAL A 774 37.67 -3.30 18.78
CA VAL A 774 37.02 -2.04 19.12
C VAL A 774 37.06 -1.11 17.90
N VAL A 775 35.90 -0.65 17.46
CA VAL A 775 35.72 0.28 16.34
C VAL A 775 34.96 1.50 16.85
N ARG A 776 35.55 2.69 16.75
CA ARG A 776 34.88 3.93 17.14
C ARG A 776 33.88 4.36 16.07
N ARG A 777 32.60 4.47 16.43
CA ARG A 777 31.49 4.89 15.55
C ARG A 777 30.98 6.28 15.93
N VAL A 778 30.46 7.03 14.95
CA VAL A 778 29.68 8.25 15.21
C VAL A 778 28.37 7.84 15.89
N LEU A 779 27.96 8.60 16.91
CA LEU A 779 26.68 8.43 17.59
C LEU A 779 25.82 9.67 17.38
N PHE A 780 25.90 10.68 18.26
CA PHE A 780 25.15 11.92 18.08
C PHE A 780 25.78 12.89 17.06
N GLY A 781 27.07 12.74 16.72
CA GLY A 781 27.77 13.71 15.87
C GLY A 781 27.66 15.14 16.42
N ASP A 782 27.41 16.11 15.55
CA ASP A 782 27.07 17.50 15.91
C ASP A 782 25.56 17.74 16.09
N LEU A 783 24.71 16.71 16.03
CA LEU A 783 23.24 16.85 16.06
C LEU A 783 22.70 17.62 17.30
N PRO A 784 23.20 17.42 18.53
CA PRO A 784 22.73 18.19 19.70
C PRO A 784 22.98 19.70 19.52
N ARG A 785 24.16 20.06 19.01
CA ARG A 785 24.57 21.45 18.76
C ARG A 785 23.75 22.08 17.64
N ALA A 786 23.45 21.32 16.59
CA ALA A 786 22.56 21.75 15.50
C ALA A 786 21.11 22.00 15.98
N ILE A 787 20.60 21.16 16.90
CA ILE A 787 19.29 21.34 17.53
C ILE A 787 19.27 22.61 18.40
N MET A 788 20.29 22.82 19.24
CA MET A 788 20.43 24.03 20.07
C MET A 788 20.44 25.29 19.20
N ALA A 789 21.35 25.37 18.23
CA ALA A 789 21.48 26.53 17.34
C ALA A 789 20.23 26.79 16.49
N LYS A 790 19.46 25.74 16.11
CA LYS A 790 18.16 25.92 15.48
C LYS A 790 17.13 26.50 16.46
N ILE A 791 17.04 25.99 17.69
CA ILE A 791 16.07 26.48 18.67
C ILE A 791 16.38 27.92 19.10
N ASP A 792 17.66 28.29 19.25
CA ASP A 792 18.05 29.67 19.52
C ASP A 792 17.65 30.62 18.38
N ALA A 793 17.77 30.18 17.13
CA ALA A 793 17.31 30.94 15.96
C ALA A 793 15.77 31.00 15.85
N ASP A 794 15.06 29.89 16.11
CA ASP A 794 13.60 29.84 16.12
C ASP A 794 13.00 30.75 17.22
N LEU A 795 13.74 30.96 18.32
CA LEU A 795 13.38 31.85 19.43
C LEU A 795 13.90 33.30 19.25
N GLY A 796 14.59 33.61 18.15
CA GLY A 796 15.16 34.95 17.89
C GLY A 796 16.36 35.34 18.78
N LEU A 797 16.92 34.38 19.53
CA LEU A 797 18.05 34.58 20.44
C LEU A 797 19.41 34.56 19.72
N ALA A 798 19.46 33.96 18.52
CA ALA A 798 20.63 33.90 17.65
C ALA A 798 20.25 34.15 16.18
N PRO A 799 21.17 34.67 15.34
CA PRO A 799 20.93 34.75 13.89
C PRO A 799 20.83 33.34 13.29
N ALA A 800 19.95 33.18 12.30
CA ALA A 800 19.71 31.88 11.65
C ALA A 800 21.04 31.25 11.14
N PRO A 801 21.35 30.00 11.51
CA PRO A 801 22.67 29.42 11.26
C PRO A 801 22.96 29.29 9.77
N ARG A 802 24.12 29.82 9.34
CA ARG A 802 24.68 29.66 8.00
C ARG A 802 25.17 28.21 7.81
N ALA A 803 24.20 27.33 7.55
CA ALA A 803 24.29 25.87 7.39
C ALA A 803 25.70 25.23 7.43
N PRO A 804 26.17 24.82 8.62
CA PRO A 804 27.29 23.90 8.79
C PRO A 804 26.80 22.45 8.99
N PHE A 805 27.69 21.52 8.66
CA PHE A 805 27.77 20.11 9.08
C PHE A 805 26.60 19.51 9.90
N VAL A 806 25.86 18.60 9.27
CA VAL A 806 25.23 17.47 9.95
C VAL A 806 25.75 16.20 9.27
N THR A 807 26.40 15.34 10.04
CA THR A 807 26.78 13.97 9.63
C THR A 807 25.88 13.02 10.43
N PRO A 808 24.78 12.48 9.85
CA PRO A 808 23.81 11.71 10.62
C PRO A 808 24.36 10.34 11.06
N GLY A 809 24.69 10.20 12.35
CA GLY A 809 25.01 8.91 12.96
C GLY A 809 23.75 8.10 13.28
N ALA A 810 23.26 7.32 12.31
CA ALA A 810 22.18 6.35 12.53
C ALA A 810 22.15 5.23 11.46
N ASP A 811 22.34 5.55 10.18
CA ASP A 811 22.28 4.56 9.09
C ASP A 811 23.64 4.40 8.38
N THR A 812 24.59 3.75 9.04
CA THR A 812 25.92 3.46 8.48
C THR A 812 25.91 2.37 7.39
N ARG A 813 24.74 1.96 6.87
CA ARG A 813 24.64 0.94 5.81
C ARG A 813 25.17 1.39 4.45
N ARG A 814 25.44 2.69 4.26
CA ARG A 814 25.84 3.26 2.95
C ARG A 814 27.32 3.67 2.83
N ASP A 815 27.99 4.02 3.91
CA ASP A 815 29.33 4.68 3.86
C ASP A 815 30.50 3.82 4.36
N ALA A 816 30.36 2.49 4.35
CA ALA A 816 31.41 1.54 4.75
C ALA A 816 32.65 1.48 3.83
N GLY A 817 32.83 2.45 2.92
CA GLY A 817 33.89 2.45 1.91
C GLY A 817 34.64 3.78 1.69
N LEU A 818 34.40 4.82 2.50
CA LEU A 818 34.91 6.18 2.22
C LEU A 818 35.59 6.93 3.39
N LEU A 819 36.20 6.22 4.36
CA LEU A 819 37.14 6.82 5.33
C LEU A 819 38.40 5.96 5.57
N GLU A 820 39.26 5.86 4.55
CA GLU A 820 40.71 5.73 4.80
C GLU A 820 41.32 7.15 4.89
N GLU A 821 41.76 7.57 6.07
CA GLU A 821 42.55 8.80 6.21
C GLU A 821 43.97 8.61 5.65
N LYS A 822 44.21 9.04 4.40
CA LYS A 822 45.57 9.19 3.86
C LYS A 822 46.09 10.60 4.10
N SER A 823 46.77 10.76 5.23
CA SER A 823 47.47 11.99 5.59
C SER A 823 48.64 12.29 4.63
N SER A 824 48.59 13.44 3.97
CA SER A 824 49.77 14.09 3.39
C SER A 824 49.55 15.59 3.28
N SER A 825 50.61 16.36 3.50
CA SER A 825 50.59 17.83 3.66
C SER A 825 51.12 18.57 2.42
N ARG A 826 51.05 19.92 2.46
CA ARG A 826 51.42 20.94 1.42
C ARG A 826 50.26 21.30 0.47
N GLY A 827 50.04 22.56 0.06
CA GLY A 827 50.58 23.84 0.56
C GLY A 827 50.79 24.92 -0.53
N PHE A 828 50.09 26.07 -0.44
CA PHE A 828 50.21 27.30 -1.27
C PHE A 828 49.92 27.13 -2.80
N PHE A 829 49.49 28.12 -3.61
CA PHE A 829 49.63 29.60 -3.61
C PHE A 829 48.46 30.34 -4.35
N ALA A 830 48.28 31.64 -4.03
CA ALA A 830 47.75 32.81 -4.79
C ALA A 830 46.62 32.76 -5.87
N ARG A 831 45.82 33.84 -5.89
CA ARG A 831 45.00 34.35 -7.04
C ARG A 831 45.78 35.42 -7.84
N PRO A 832 45.39 35.71 -9.10
CA PRO A 832 45.42 37.09 -9.61
C PRO A 832 44.10 37.56 -10.30
N ARG A 833 44.13 38.78 -10.88
CA ARG A 833 43.00 39.70 -11.16
C ARG A 833 42.40 39.63 -12.58
N LEU A 834 41.24 40.28 -12.75
CA LEU A 834 40.60 40.69 -14.02
C LEU A 834 41.39 41.78 -14.77
N PRO A 835 41.08 42.03 -16.06
CA PRO A 835 40.63 43.37 -16.46
C PRO A 835 39.40 43.41 -17.42
N LEU A 836 38.82 44.60 -17.62
CA LEU A 836 37.75 44.89 -18.59
C LEU A 836 38.28 45.29 -19.97
N TRP A 837 37.43 45.24 -21.01
CA TRP A 837 37.47 46.16 -22.16
C TRP A 837 36.06 46.42 -22.74
N ARG A 838 35.89 47.51 -23.52
CA ARG A 838 34.64 48.01 -24.13
C ARG A 838 34.76 48.10 -25.66
N ALA A 839 33.65 47.90 -26.41
CA ALA A 839 33.28 48.55 -27.69
C ALA A 839 32.05 47.85 -28.33
N SER A 840 31.28 48.41 -29.29
CA SER A 840 30.50 49.68 -29.32
C SER A 840 29.84 49.86 -30.72
N VAL A 841 28.60 50.43 -30.79
CA VAL A 841 27.94 50.97 -32.03
C VAL A 841 27.53 49.87 -33.06
N SER A 842 26.25 49.66 -33.44
CA SER A 842 25.33 50.40 -34.35
C SER A 842 25.80 50.47 -35.83
N THR A 843 24.98 50.55 -36.89
CA THR A 843 23.52 50.84 -37.08
C THR A 843 23.11 50.40 -38.50
N ALA A 844 21.83 50.09 -38.76
CA ALA A 844 21.13 50.38 -40.04
C ALA A 844 19.64 49.98 -39.96
N ASP A 845 18.74 50.85 -40.41
CA ASP A 845 17.31 50.60 -40.65
C ASP A 845 17.01 50.40 -42.14
N SER A 846 15.85 49.81 -42.46
CA SER A 846 15.02 50.25 -43.59
C SER A 846 13.59 49.71 -43.46
N ASP A 847 12.59 50.59 -43.64
CA ASP A 847 11.15 50.31 -43.57
C ASP A 847 10.60 49.33 -44.63
N VAL A 848 9.35 48.87 -44.42
CA VAL A 848 8.19 49.22 -45.27
C VAL A 848 6.88 48.90 -44.51
N ARG A 849 5.79 49.60 -44.85
CA ARG A 849 4.44 49.46 -44.25
C ARG A 849 3.39 49.02 -45.29
N ASP A 850 2.18 48.77 -44.80
CA ASP A 850 0.87 48.91 -45.49
C ASP A 850 0.54 47.89 -46.61
N ALA A 851 -0.74 47.57 -46.90
CA ALA A 851 -1.98 47.70 -46.11
C ALA A 851 -3.16 46.88 -46.70
N SER A 852 -4.14 46.59 -45.82
CA SER A 852 -5.61 46.65 -46.03
C SER A 852 -6.33 45.83 -47.13
N LEU A 853 -7.66 46.04 -47.17
CA LEU A 853 -8.71 45.42 -48.02
C LEU A 853 -9.08 43.96 -47.67
N GLY A 854 -10.35 43.54 -47.81
CA GLY A 854 -11.54 44.32 -48.16
C GLY A 854 -12.78 43.41 -48.35
N ASP A 855 -13.94 43.85 -47.88
CA ASP A 855 -15.20 43.08 -47.85
C ASP A 855 -15.98 43.15 -49.18
N SER A 856 -16.98 42.26 -49.37
CA SER A 856 -18.33 42.50 -49.93
C SER A 856 -18.95 41.45 -50.88
N ASP A 857 -20.10 40.93 -50.42
CA ASP A 857 -21.42 40.81 -51.10
C ASP A 857 -21.69 39.82 -52.27
N GLY A 858 -22.90 39.18 -52.24
CA GLY A 858 -23.60 38.83 -53.49
C GLY A 858 -24.61 37.66 -53.60
N ARG A 859 -25.84 37.80 -53.04
CA ARG A 859 -27.17 37.35 -53.65
C ARG A 859 -27.50 35.83 -53.73
N ARG A 860 -28.60 35.31 -53.14
CA ARG A 860 -30.06 35.26 -53.55
C ARG A 860 -30.41 34.22 -54.65
N ALA A 861 -31.57 33.53 -54.70
CA ALA A 861 -32.72 33.31 -53.77
C ALA A 861 -33.71 32.23 -54.36
N SER A 862 -34.84 31.97 -53.67
CA SER A 862 -35.97 31.00 -53.93
C SER A 862 -35.64 29.50 -53.72
N GLY A 863 -36.55 28.58 -53.33
CA GLY A 863 -37.98 28.62 -52.90
C GLY A 863 -38.49 27.17 -52.59
N SER A 864 -39.73 26.86 -52.14
CA SER A 864 -40.84 27.65 -51.58
C SER A 864 -42.10 26.76 -51.26
N PHE A 865 -42.70 26.85 -50.05
CA PHE A 865 -43.98 26.22 -49.56
C PHE A 865 -43.97 24.66 -49.41
N ASP A 866 -44.80 23.99 -48.58
CA ASP A 866 -46.02 24.41 -47.83
C ASP A 866 -46.24 23.70 -46.45
N ALA A 867 -47.34 24.07 -45.76
CA ALA A 867 -47.75 23.86 -44.36
C ALA A 867 -47.78 22.45 -43.71
N ALA A 868 -47.57 22.41 -42.37
CA ALA A 868 -48.64 22.18 -41.36
C ALA A 868 -48.13 22.17 -39.88
N THR A 869 -48.83 22.88 -38.98
CA THR A 869 -48.73 22.85 -37.49
C THR A 869 -50.08 22.37 -36.89
N PRO A 870 -50.15 21.82 -35.66
CA PRO A 870 -49.93 22.48 -34.35
C PRO A 870 -48.77 21.84 -33.52
N ALA A 871 -48.15 22.42 -32.48
CA ALA A 871 -48.56 23.37 -31.42
C ALA A 871 -49.37 22.69 -30.29
N ASP A 872 -49.16 22.91 -28.97
CA ASP A 872 -48.09 23.55 -28.18
C ASP A 872 -47.74 22.56 -27.01
N GLU A 873 -47.00 22.81 -25.92
CA GLU A 873 -46.39 23.96 -25.21
C GLU A 873 -45.11 23.37 -24.48
N LEU A 874 -44.03 24.03 -24.01
CA LEU A 874 -43.80 25.34 -23.35
C LEU A 874 -44.51 25.42 -21.98
N LEU A 875 -43.99 25.98 -20.87
CA LEU A 875 -42.67 26.49 -20.41
C LEU A 875 -42.32 25.76 -19.08
N ALA A 876 -41.09 25.57 -18.60
CA ALA A 876 -39.97 26.48 -18.28
C ALA A 876 -40.22 27.45 -17.09
N SER A 877 -39.25 27.47 -16.16
CA SER A 877 -39.18 28.22 -14.88
C SER A 877 -40.23 27.81 -13.81
N ASP A 878 -40.09 28.14 -12.51
CA ASP A 878 -39.13 29.06 -11.88
C ASP A 878 -38.65 28.60 -10.49
N SER A 879 -37.63 29.29 -9.96
CA SER A 879 -37.14 29.14 -8.58
C SER A 879 -37.57 30.32 -7.71
N LEU A 880 -38.06 30.08 -6.49
CA LEU A 880 -37.96 31.06 -5.38
C LEU A 880 -38.22 30.44 -3.99
N ARG A 881 -38.13 31.27 -2.95
CA ARG A 881 -38.03 30.92 -1.51
C ARG A 881 -39.36 31.12 -0.76
N HIS A 882 -39.29 30.87 0.56
CA HIS A 882 -40.27 31.07 1.63
C HIS A 882 -41.17 29.84 1.90
N ASP A 883 -41.49 29.48 3.15
CA ASP A 883 -41.19 30.12 4.44
C ASP A 883 -40.88 29.09 5.55
N ALA A 884 -40.48 29.58 6.73
CA ALA A 884 -40.40 28.80 7.96
C ALA A 884 -41.38 29.37 9.00
N ASP A 885 -42.16 28.52 9.70
CA ASP A 885 -42.33 28.71 11.15
C ASP A 885 -42.92 27.52 11.94
N ASP A 886 -42.64 27.61 13.25
CA ASP A 886 -43.06 26.85 14.44
C ASP A 886 -44.21 25.80 14.39
N LYS A 887 -43.93 24.60 14.94
CA LYS A 887 -44.84 23.89 15.85
C LYS A 887 -44.07 23.20 16.98
N LYS A 888 -44.41 23.53 18.23
CA LYS A 888 -43.90 22.92 19.47
C LYS A 888 -44.97 22.07 20.16
N GLY A 889 -44.52 21.05 20.90
CA GLY A 889 -45.34 20.29 21.87
C GLY A 889 -45.23 18.76 21.70
N ALA A 890 -45.07 17.90 22.72
CA ALA A 890 -44.30 17.87 23.98
C ALA A 890 -44.90 16.76 24.91
N VAL A 891 -44.15 16.33 25.94
CA VAL A 891 -44.60 15.54 27.13
C VAL A 891 -44.66 13.99 27.03
N ALA A 892 -43.47 13.36 27.05
CA ALA A 892 -42.89 12.53 28.14
C ALA A 892 -43.50 11.20 28.70
N ARG A 893 -42.56 10.32 29.16
CA ARG A 893 -42.67 9.08 30.00
C ARG A 893 -43.16 7.81 29.27
N LEU A 894 -42.78 6.56 29.60
CA LEU A 894 -41.84 5.91 30.57
C LEU A 894 -40.85 5.03 29.75
N ALA A 895 -39.60 4.71 30.11
CA ALA A 895 -39.01 4.10 31.33
C ALA A 895 -39.38 2.63 31.62
N ALA A 896 -38.63 1.67 31.05
CA ALA A 896 -38.39 0.32 31.62
C ALA A 896 -37.19 -0.39 30.94
N THR A 897 -36.28 -0.98 31.73
CA THR A 897 -35.20 -1.87 31.26
C THR A 897 -35.41 -3.27 31.85
N PRO A 898 -35.19 -4.36 31.09
CA PRO A 898 -34.97 -5.69 31.66
C PRO A 898 -33.48 -6.05 31.66
N THR A 899 -32.96 -6.53 32.79
CA THR A 899 -31.58 -7.05 32.95
C THR A 899 -31.61 -8.55 33.25
N THR A 900 -31.03 -9.38 32.37
CA THR A 900 -30.64 -10.79 32.60
C THR A 900 -29.92 -11.29 31.34
N GLU A 901 -28.94 -12.18 31.35
CA GLU A 901 -28.03 -12.66 32.41
C GLU A 901 -26.87 -13.36 31.68
N PHE A 902 -25.60 -13.03 31.97
CA PHE A 902 -24.46 -13.81 31.45
C PHE A 902 -24.07 -14.86 32.49
N ARG A 903 -24.27 -16.14 32.14
CA ARG A 903 -23.90 -17.28 32.98
C ARG A 903 -22.44 -17.64 32.74
N GLU A 904 -21.64 -17.64 33.82
CA GLU A 904 -20.32 -18.26 33.79
C GLU A 904 -20.45 -19.78 33.64
N VAL A 905 -19.63 -20.37 32.78
CA VAL A 905 -19.27 -21.79 32.81
C VAL A 905 -17.75 -21.83 32.69
N GLY A 906 -17.09 -22.25 33.76
CA GLY A 906 -15.63 -22.29 33.83
C GLY A 906 -15.02 -23.42 32.98
N LEU A 907 -13.78 -23.21 32.56
CA LEU A 907 -12.89 -24.26 32.05
C LEU A 907 -11.67 -24.33 32.95
N GLU A 908 -11.45 -25.49 33.57
CA GLU A 908 -10.23 -25.78 34.33
C GLU A 908 -9.05 -26.04 33.37
N VAL A 909 -7.83 -25.80 33.86
CA VAL A 909 -6.58 -25.87 33.08
C VAL A 909 -5.61 -26.84 33.77
N PRO A 910 -4.99 -27.77 33.02
CA PRO A 910 -3.80 -28.51 33.46
C PRO A 910 -2.51 -27.67 33.37
#